data_AF-A0A836KQS9-F1
#
_entry.id   AF-A0A836KQS9-F1
#
_cell.length_a   1.000
_cell.length_b   1.000
_cell.length_c   1.000
_cell.angle_alpha   90.00
_cell.angle_beta   90.00
_cell.angle_gamma   90.00
#
_symmetry.space_group_name_H-M   'P 1'
#
loop_
_entity.id
_entity.type
_entity.pdbx_description
1 polymer ?
#
loop_
_entity_poly.entity_id
_entity_poly.type
_entity_poly.pdbx_seq_one_letter_code
_entity_poly.pdbx_strand_id
1 'polypeptide(L)'
;MWTRRRVFPTLAVTATPHKAALTTPHYDEQCNKERAETFTLEDSAFNFISALDYTLVPALSTEEAAALLSWTLPPSWAGDGDVSAELRASRMAAALRSALALGACTQVEYFFIGTDNGHVFLMPLLPPHLLEALVVECGETTLPALAHHWKCEAELAKAEARGNASAARTIVQGGRAPLNCVGRRLLHRHAREEPVTVVDHLGTLFASASSSGDTRVAVSVFHPAPAGITCLPHPSVVRSAKLWEGSIFTAPPSHLNCADKCDESQQAALQRWHDAVCAAEPTAVYVFTGDDAGVVRLWRVDVIARTYTLQHVLVCSANMAGMLSPLTPFAREDNSKKLPTRDADRVLHCLEVDEQTGRVFAGTEGGVYVWAIDALPWRGPESASADALAAHHPLCWDEQHRAPLPCALLRCMAPSCSDPNTGSAPPTTPSADSEKTVEYRTSRLASHHVWVLPASIVQSEIARSIERGGSSAGKVSKWKPKYGRVVTGGAAIGVVGNAVRLGARAGSGAPVGDRLADTVVPLAFEGGELRNDLRVPLSCVVPVTYPLAFLRTPGTACFALRVLAGRRRLVTSCADGKVCVWTCHPENDASSATVAETYVPQLMTSTRQVHRGLGRQICVLRAPDVFLTCSYDDGIVKEWHVYDEPEVLLRCVRRFTLKPYSSEGSEMPPPRQQQQLANALTSMLKSKMGKGATAGSDDEASTGDDEDGEAVGGISCAAVYPAFGALFLVGAFESAIQTYSLTEVVGCEPPPNYMYNGHKTVRLPSSMVEEVYPELSR
;
A
#
# COMPACT_ATOMS: atom_id res chain seq x y z
N MET A 1 -7.87 7.16 -22.51
CA MET A 1 -7.49 5.81 -22.08
C MET A 1 -7.88 4.79 -23.14
N TRP A 2 -7.00 3.85 -23.38
CA TRP A 2 -7.03 2.91 -24.52
C TRP A 2 -7.92 1.69 -24.26
N THR A 3 -8.43 1.59 -23.05
CA THR A 3 -9.25 0.51 -22.50
C THR A 3 -10.74 0.61 -22.79
N ARG A 4 -11.25 1.64 -23.47
CA ARG A 4 -12.70 1.89 -23.57
C ARG A 4 -13.47 0.67 -24.12
N ARG A 5 -14.40 0.13 -23.30
CA ARG A 5 -15.39 -0.91 -23.66
C ARG A 5 -14.77 -2.16 -24.28
N ARG A 6 -13.63 -2.60 -23.76
CA ARG A 6 -12.99 -3.85 -24.20
C ARG A 6 -13.08 -4.90 -23.11
N VAL A 7 -13.26 -6.14 -23.54
CA VAL A 7 -13.04 -7.31 -22.71
C VAL A 7 -11.61 -7.75 -22.98
N PHE A 8 -10.82 -7.90 -21.93
CA PHE A 8 -9.46 -8.40 -21.98
C PHE A 8 -9.46 -9.84 -21.45
N PRO A 9 -9.52 -10.85 -22.34
CA PRO A 9 -9.38 -12.25 -21.94
C PRO A 9 -7.95 -12.49 -21.48
N THR A 10 -7.69 -12.47 -20.17
CA THR A 10 -6.32 -12.45 -19.64
C THR A 10 -5.54 -13.71 -20.00
N LEU A 11 -6.22 -14.87 -20.12
CA LEU A 11 -5.62 -16.13 -20.55
C LEU A 11 -5.28 -16.16 -22.06
N ALA A 12 -5.95 -15.36 -22.89
CA ALA A 12 -5.61 -15.23 -24.31
C ALA A 12 -4.44 -14.26 -24.55
N VAL A 13 -4.05 -13.49 -23.54
CA VAL A 13 -2.83 -12.68 -23.57
C VAL A 13 -1.64 -13.58 -23.32
N THR A 14 -0.75 -13.68 -24.30
CA THR A 14 0.44 -14.53 -24.22
C THR A 14 1.31 -14.12 -23.05
N ALA A 15 1.74 -15.10 -22.25
CA ALA A 15 2.75 -14.88 -21.22
C ALA A 15 4.12 -14.74 -21.90
N THR A 16 4.83 -13.65 -21.63
CA THR A 16 6.19 -13.47 -22.13
C THR A 16 7.13 -14.38 -21.33
N PRO A 17 8.11 -15.05 -21.97
CA PRO A 17 8.95 -16.09 -21.34
C PRO A 17 10.05 -15.51 -20.42
N HIS A 18 9.72 -14.49 -19.64
CA HIS A 18 10.62 -13.88 -18.66
C HIS A 18 10.47 -14.55 -17.30
N LYS A 19 11.58 -14.62 -16.55
CA LYS A 19 11.52 -14.98 -15.13
C LYS A 19 10.67 -13.94 -14.38
N ALA A 20 9.98 -14.42 -13.35
CA ALA A 20 9.32 -13.56 -12.38
C ALA A 20 10.32 -12.51 -11.86
N ALA A 21 9.85 -11.26 -11.70
CA ALA A 21 10.69 -10.21 -11.13
C ALA A 21 11.10 -10.56 -9.70
N LEU A 22 10.20 -11.20 -8.95
CA LEU A 22 10.45 -11.65 -7.59
C LEU A 22 9.69 -12.95 -7.27
N THR A 23 10.32 -13.81 -6.48
CA THR A 23 9.73 -15.05 -5.96
C THR A 23 9.88 -15.05 -4.44
N THR A 24 8.81 -15.38 -3.74
CA THR A 24 8.82 -15.41 -2.29
C THR A 24 9.55 -16.65 -1.77
N PRO A 25 10.23 -16.57 -0.61
CA PRO A 25 10.90 -17.72 -0.03
C PRO A 25 9.97 -18.93 0.18
N HIS A 26 8.69 -18.70 0.47
CA HIS A 26 7.74 -19.79 0.71
C HIS A 26 7.42 -20.56 -0.58
N TYR A 27 7.33 -19.88 -1.72
CA TYR A 27 7.21 -20.54 -3.02
C TYR A 27 8.44 -21.41 -3.33
N ASP A 28 9.64 -20.89 -3.09
CA ASP A 28 10.88 -21.65 -3.31
C ASP A 28 10.94 -22.91 -2.42
N GLU A 29 10.51 -22.80 -1.16
CA GLU A 29 10.39 -23.95 -0.26
C GLU A 29 9.38 -24.99 -0.75
N GLN A 30 8.27 -24.57 -1.37
CA GLN A 30 7.29 -25.49 -1.96
C GLN A 30 7.84 -26.21 -3.19
N CYS A 31 8.64 -25.52 -4.00
CA CYS A 31 9.26 -26.09 -5.20
C CYS A 31 10.39 -27.08 -4.87
N ASN A 32 11.11 -26.86 -3.77
CA ASN A 32 12.24 -27.70 -3.36
C ASN A 32 11.82 -28.97 -2.59
N LYS A 33 10.59 -29.06 -2.11
CA LYS A 33 10.08 -30.25 -1.42
C LYS A 33 9.57 -31.28 -2.44
N GLU A 34 9.62 -32.57 -2.09
CA GLU A 34 9.02 -33.69 -2.87
C GLU A 34 7.50 -33.51 -3.17
N ARG A 35 6.87 -32.47 -2.59
CA ARG A 35 5.52 -32.01 -2.93
C ARG A 35 5.42 -31.21 -4.23
N ALA A 36 6.50 -30.96 -4.96
CA ALA A 36 6.41 -30.36 -6.29
C ALA A 36 5.48 -31.15 -7.23
N GLU A 37 5.44 -32.48 -7.08
CA GLU A 37 4.55 -33.38 -7.83
C GLU A 37 3.07 -33.28 -7.42
N THR A 38 2.76 -32.74 -6.24
CA THR A 38 1.36 -32.56 -5.78
C THR A 38 0.70 -31.28 -6.28
N PHE A 39 1.46 -30.30 -6.77
CA PHE A 39 0.91 -29.06 -7.30
C PHE A 39 0.63 -29.20 -8.80
N THR A 40 -0.64 -29.13 -9.19
CA THR A 40 -1.09 -29.50 -10.54
C THR A 40 -1.16 -28.32 -11.51
N LEU A 41 -1.10 -27.07 -11.02
CA LEU A 41 -1.31 -25.88 -11.84
C LEU A 41 0.01 -25.32 -12.38
N GLU A 42 0.06 -25.14 -13.70
CA GLU A 42 1.09 -24.33 -14.35
C GLU A 42 0.96 -22.85 -13.97
N ASP A 43 2.01 -22.06 -14.17
CA ASP A 43 2.02 -20.65 -13.78
C ASP A 43 0.86 -19.84 -14.38
N SER A 44 0.52 -20.14 -15.64
CA SER A 44 -0.59 -19.53 -16.38
C SER A 44 -1.95 -20.18 -16.16
N ALA A 45 -2.02 -21.29 -15.44
CA ALA A 45 -3.26 -22.00 -15.13
C ALA A 45 -3.83 -21.44 -13.81
N PHE A 46 -4.74 -20.49 -13.94
CA PHE A 46 -5.50 -19.91 -12.82
C PHE A 46 -6.98 -19.87 -13.17
N ASN A 47 -7.84 -19.97 -12.17
CA ASN A 47 -9.29 -20.04 -12.38
C ASN A 47 -9.91 -18.65 -12.28
N PHE A 48 -9.41 -17.80 -11.38
CA PHE A 48 -9.94 -16.45 -11.25
C PHE A 48 -8.93 -15.39 -10.81
N ILE A 49 -9.29 -14.13 -11.07
CA ILE A 49 -8.57 -12.93 -10.62
C ILE A 49 -9.03 -12.61 -9.18
N SER A 50 -8.11 -12.73 -8.23
CA SER A 50 -8.33 -12.49 -6.80
C SER A 50 -8.07 -11.04 -6.39
N ALA A 51 -7.16 -10.35 -7.07
CA ALA A 51 -6.88 -8.94 -6.90
C ALA A 51 -6.60 -8.27 -8.25
N LEU A 52 -7.04 -7.01 -8.39
CA LEU A 52 -6.85 -6.23 -9.61
C LEU A 52 -6.46 -4.81 -9.24
N ASP A 53 -5.42 -4.31 -9.90
CA ASP A 53 -5.01 -2.91 -9.79
C ASP A 53 -4.68 -2.34 -11.18
N TYR A 54 -4.70 -1.02 -11.28
CA TYR A 54 -4.53 -0.30 -12.52
C TYR A 54 -3.75 0.99 -12.32
N THR A 55 -2.80 1.26 -13.22
CA THR A 55 -2.05 2.52 -13.19
C THR A 55 -1.69 3.02 -14.59
N LEU A 56 -1.32 4.30 -14.66
CA LEU A 56 -0.88 4.99 -15.88
C LEU A 56 0.48 5.61 -15.60
N VAL A 57 1.47 5.30 -16.44
CA VAL A 57 2.71 6.07 -16.52
C VAL A 57 2.49 7.17 -17.56
N PRO A 58 2.37 8.46 -17.15
CA PRO A 58 1.84 9.52 -18.00
C PRO A 58 2.87 10.13 -18.96
N ALA A 59 4.15 9.83 -18.77
CA ALA A 59 5.25 10.34 -19.58
C ALA A 59 6.36 9.28 -19.65
N LEU A 60 6.92 9.06 -20.84
CA LEU A 60 8.07 8.20 -21.07
C LEU A 60 9.09 8.96 -21.91
N SER A 61 10.35 8.83 -21.53
CA SER A 61 11.48 9.13 -22.41
C SER A 61 11.60 8.07 -23.52
N THR A 62 12.33 8.39 -24.58
CA THR A 62 12.65 7.43 -25.65
C THR A 62 13.43 6.22 -25.14
N GLU A 63 14.26 6.42 -24.11
CA GLU A 63 15.03 5.37 -23.43
C GLU A 63 14.11 4.43 -22.63
N GLU A 64 13.18 4.98 -21.85
CA GLU A 64 12.17 4.20 -21.12
C GLU A 64 11.24 3.45 -22.07
N ALA A 65 10.83 4.09 -23.18
CA ALA A 65 10.04 3.45 -24.22
C ALA A 65 10.78 2.28 -24.85
N ALA A 66 12.07 2.44 -25.18
CA ALA A 66 12.88 1.34 -25.72
C ALA A 66 13.01 0.20 -24.71
N ALA A 67 13.26 0.51 -23.43
CA ALA A 67 13.35 -0.48 -22.36
C ALA A 67 12.02 -1.23 -22.17
N LEU A 68 10.88 -0.53 -22.18
CA LEU A 68 9.55 -1.12 -22.14
C LEU A 68 9.29 -2.04 -23.34
N LEU A 69 9.54 -1.55 -24.55
CA LEU A 69 9.26 -2.29 -25.79
C LEU A 69 10.15 -3.52 -25.97
N SER A 70 11.34 -3.53 -25.37
CA SER A 70 12.29 -4.66 -25.44
C SER A 70 11.75 -5.98 -24.88
N TRP A 71 10.82 -5.92 -23.91
CA TRP A 71 10.22 -7.11 -23.30
C TRP A 71 8.71 -7.22 -23.56
N THR A 72 8.05 -6.14 -23.97
CA THR A 72 6.60 -6.14 -24.22
C THR A 72 6.23 -6.55 -25.63
N LEU A 73 7.05 -6.19 -26.63
CA LEU A 73 6.72 -6.49 -28.03
C LEU A 73 6.76 -8.02 -28.28
N PRO A 74 5.68 -8.61 -28.84
CA PRO A 74 5.62 -10.03 -29.13
C PRO A 74 6.64 -10.40 -30.21
N PRO A 75 7.50 -11.41 -29.99
CA PRO A 75 8.44 -11.86 -31.02
C PRO A 75 7.75 -12.33 -32.31
N SER A 76 6.48 -12.75 -32.23
CA SER A 76 5.67 -13.14 -33.39
C SER A 76 5.33 -11.97 -34.31
N TRP A 77 5.40 -10.72 -33.84
CA TRP A 77 5.13 -9.55 -34.69
C TRP A 77 6.20 -9.34 -35.76
N ALA A 78 7.44 -9.78 -35.51
CA ALA A 78 8.55 -9.72 -36.45
C ALA A 78 8.57 -10.87 -37.47
N GLY A 79 7.64 -11.83 -37.38
CA GLY A 79 7.50 -12.96 -38.29
C GLY A 79 6.94 -14.21 -37.62
N ASP A 80 6.39 -15.11 -38.43
CA ASP A 80 5.81 -16.37 -37.98
C ASP A 80 6.88 -17.39 -37.53
N GLY A 81 6.43 -18.53 -37.00
CA GLY A 81 7.29 -19.60 -36.49
C GLY A 81 8.30 -20.16 -37.51
N ASP A 82 8.02 -20.01 -38.81
CA ASP A 82 8.89 -20.46 -39.91
C ASP A 82 10.12 -19.56 -40.11
N VAL A 83 10.16 -18.39 -39.47
CA VAL A 83 11.26 -17.44 -39.57
C VAL A 83 12.30 -17.72 -38.46
N SER A 84 13.58 -17.79 -38.85
CA SER A 84 14.71 -17.93 -37.92
C SER A 84 14.60 -16.93 -36.75
N ALA A 85 14.86 -17.43 -35.53
CA ALA A 85 14.87 -16.63 -34.31
C ALA A 85 15.84 -15.44 -34.40
N GLU A 86 16.98 -15.60 -35.10
CA GLU A 86 17.96 -14.53 -35.31
C GLU A 86 17.40 -13.41 -36.18
N LEU A 87 16.67 -13.75 -37.25
CA LEU A 87 16.04 -12.75 -38.12
C LEU A 87 14.93 -12.00 -37.37
N ARG A 88 14.12 -12.72 -36.57
CA ARG A 88 13.11 -12.08 -35.70
C ARG A 88 13.77 -11.14 -34.69
N ALA A 89 14.82 -11.57 -34.01
CA ALA A 89 15.56 -10.72 -33.07
C ALA A 89 16.16 -9.48 -33.74
N SER A 90 16.76 -9.63 -34.94
CA SER A 90 17.33 -8.52 -35.71
C SER A 90 16.26 -7.49 -36.11
N ARG A 91 15.08 -7.95 -36.57
CA ARG A 91 13.94 -7.09 -36.89
C ARG A 91 13.41 -6.34 -35.67
N MET A 92 13.27 -7.03 -34.54
CA MET A 92 12.86 -6.41 -33.27
C MET A 92 13.87 -5.34 -32.84
N ALA A 93 15.17 -5.63 -32.93
CA ALA A 93 16.23 -4.66 -32.64
C ALA A 93 16.23 -3.46 -33.61
N ALA A 94 15.84 -3.65 -34.87
CA ALA A 94 15.65 -2.55 -35.81
C ALA A 94 14.48 -1.64 -35.40
N ALA A 95 13.34 -2.22 -35.01
CA ALA A 95 12.19 -1.46 -34.52
C ALA A 95 12.53 -0.65 -33.26
N LEU A 96 13.26 -1.25 -32.31
CA LEU A 96 13.70 -0.61 -31.07
C LEU A 96 14.76 0.48 -31.26
N ARG A 97 15.28 0.70 -32.48
CA ARG A 97 16.20 1.81 -32.82
C ARG A 97 15.51 2.98 -33.53
N SER A 98 14.23 2.85 -33.88
CA SER A 98 13.49 3.92 -34.54
C SER A 98 13.10 5.01 -33.54
N ALA A 99 13.84 6.12 -33.52
CA ALA A 99 13.57 7.24 -32.63
C ALA A 99 12.16 7.84 -32.82
N LEU A 100 11.64 7.84 -34.05
CA LEU A 100 10.29 8.32 -34.35
C LEU A 100 9.21 7.39 -33.78
N ALA A 101 9.38 6.06 -33.92
CA ALA A 101 8.45 5.10 -33.33
C ALA A 101 8.50 5.15 -31.79
N LEU A 102 9.70 5.24 -31.20
CA LEU A 102 9.88 5.36 -29.76
C LEU A 102 9.28 6.67 -29.22
N GLY A 103 9.45 7.78 -29.93
CA GLY A 103 8.87 9.07 -29.57
C GLY A 103 7.34 9.09 -29.55
N ALA A 104 6.70 8.15 -30.26
CA ALA A 104 5.25 7.96 -30.19
C ALA A 104 4.81 7.22 -28.90
N CYS A 105 5.70 6.55 -28.18
CA CYS A 105 5.39 5.90 -26.91
C CYS A 105 5.42 6.92 -25.76
N THR A 106 4.39 7.75 -25.68
CA THR A 106 4.34 8.87 -24.71
C THR A 106 3.84 8.47 -23.32
N GLN A 107 3.04 7.42 -23.24
CA GLN A 107 2.41 6.93 -22.02
C GLN A 107 2.15 5.43 -22.10
N VAL A 108 1.94 4.75 -20.98
CA VAL A 108 1.56 3.33 -20.94
C VAL A 108 0.63 3.07 -19.76
N GLU A 109 -0.41 2.28 -20.02
CA GLU A 109 -1.33 1.82 -18.98
C GLU A 109 -0.92 0.41 -18.53
N TYR A 110 -1.10 0.07 -17.26
CA TYR A 110 -0.83 -1.27 -16.74
C TYR A 110 -2.02 -1.80 -15.97
N PHE A 111 -2.32 -3.08 -16.19
CA PHE A 111 -3.08 -3.89 -15.25
C PHE A 111 -2.15 -4.77 -14.44
N PHE A 112 -2.43 -4.86 -13.13
CA PHE A 112 -1.82 -5.83 -12.24
C PHE A 112 -2.86 -6.85 -11.84
N ILE A 113 -2.58 -8.12 -12.12
CA ILE A 113 -3.56 -9.21 -12.02
C ILE A 113 -3.03 -10.20 -10.98
N GLY A 114 -3.57 -10.13 -9.77
CA GLY A 114 -3.39 -11.14 -8.74
C GLY A 114 -4.35 -12.31 -8.98
N THR A 115 -3.84 -13.54 -8.91
CA THR A 115 -4.58 -14.76 -9.26
C THR A 115 -4.80 -15.64 -8.03
N ASP A 116 -5.69 -16.63 -8.17
CA ASP A 116 -5.96 -17.64 -7.15
C ASP A 116 -4.81 -18.64 -6.95
N ASN A 117 -3.90 -18.76 -7.92
CA ASN A 117 -2.73 -19.64 -7.83
C ASN A 117 -1.46 -18.98 -7.24
N GLY A 118 -1.56 -17.76 -6.70
CA GLY A 118 -0.44 -17.07 -6.05
C GLY A 118 0.46 -16.26 -6.97
N HIS A 119 0.03 -15.98 -8.20
CA HIS A 119 0.82 -15.23 -9.16
C HIS A 119 0.30 -13.80 -9.33
N VAL A 120 1.23 -12.89 -9.62
CA VAL A 120 0.89 -11.53 -10.05
C VAL A 120 1.41 -11.32 -11.45
N PHE A 121 0.51 -11.05 -12.40
CA PHE A 121 0.86 -10.69 -13.76
C PHE A 121 0.76 -9.18 -13.97
N LEU A 122 1.78 -8.63 -14.62
CA LEU A 122 1.81 -7.29 -15.16
C LEU A 122 1.37 -7.34 -16.62
N MET A 123 0.37 -6.56 -16.98
CA MET A 123 -0.16 -6.49 -18.34
C MET A 123 -0.12 -5.05 -18.86
N PRO A 124 0.91 -4.66 -19.63
CA PRO A 124 1.00 -3.36 -20.27
C PRO A 124 0.01 -3.24 -21.43
N LEU A 125 -0.59 -2.08 -21.54
CA LEU A 125 -1.40 -1.68 -22.68
C LEU A 125 -0.70 -0.53 -23.40
N LEU A 126 -0.22 -0.82 -24.59
CA LEU A 126 0.46 0.16 -25.42
C LEU A 126 -0.56 1.17 -26.00
N PRO A 127 -0.14 2.42 -26.25
CA PRO A 127 -0.99 3.35 -26.96
C PRO A 127 -1.26 2.89 -28.40
N PRO A 128 -2.50 2.96 -28.92
CA PRO A 128 -2.80 2.59 -30.31
C PRO A 128 -1.98 3.39 -31.34
N HIS A 129 -1.70 4.67 -31.07
CA HIS A 129 -0.87 5.51 -31.96
C HIS A 129 0.60 5.05 -32.01
N LEU A 130 1.09 4.37 -30.98
CA LEU A 130 2.41 3.73 -31.03
C LEU A 130 2.41 2.54 -32.00
N LEU A 131 1.33 1.75 -32.02
CA LEU A 131 1.20 0.64 -32.96
C LEU A 131 1.18 1.15 -34.41
N GLU A 132 0.47 2.24 -34.65
CA GLU A 132 0.49 2.94 -35.95
C GLU A 132 1.89 3.41 -36.32
N ALA A 133 2.58 4.10 -35.42
CA ALA A 133 3.94 4.57 -35.65
C ALA A 133 4.92 3.42 -35.90
N LEU A 134 4.80 2.29 -35.18
CA LEU A 134 5.60 1.10 -35.44
C LEU A 134 5.37 0.53 -36.85
N VAL A 135 4.13 0.52 -37.33
CA VAL A 135 3.81 0.05 -38.69
C VAL A 135 4.34 1.03 -39.75
N VAL A 136 4.15 2.34 -39.55
CA VAL A 136 4.55 3.38 -40.50
C VAL A 136 6.07 3.52 -40.58
N GLU A 137 6.75 3.61 -39.43
CA GLU A 137 8.17 3.92 -39.34
C GLU A 137 9.07 2.68 -39.51
N CYS A 138 8.64 1.51 -39.06
CA CYS A 138 9.44 0.28 -39.19
C CYS A 138 9.10 -0.50 -40.46
N GLY A 139 7.91 -0.29 -41.03
CA GLY A 139 7.46 -0.91 -42.27
C GLY A 139 7.05 -2.38 -42.14
N GLU A 140 6.32 -2.86 -43.16
CA GLU A 140 5.78 -4.23 -43.23
C GLU A 140 6.87 -5.31 -43.33
N THR A 141 8.10 -4.95 -43.73
CA THR A 141 9.24 -5.87 -43.81
C THR A 141 9.83 -6.17 -42.44
N THR A 142 9.77 -5.23 -41.51
CA THR A 142 10.31 -5.35 -40.15
C THR A 142 9.29 -5.98 -39.21
N LEU A 143 8.03 -5.54 -39.27
CA LEU A 143 6.95 -6.01 -38.40
C LEU A 143 5.74 -6.52 -39.22
N PRO A 144 5.90 -7.58 -40.04
CA PRO A 144 4.88 -8.04 -40.98
C PRO A 144 3.56 -8.45 -40.30
N ALA A 145 3.63 -9.21 -39.21
CA ALA A 145 2.45 -9.69 -38.52
C ALA A 145 1.72 -8.56 -37.77
N LEU A 146 2.45 -7.59 -37.21
CA LEU A 146 1.84 -6.38 -36.64
C LEU A 146 1.10 -5.59 -37.72
N ALA A 147 1.73 -5.34 -38.88
CA ALA A 147 1.10 -4.59 -39.96
C ALA A 147 -0.18 -5.28 -40.46
N HIS A 148 -0.16 -6.61 -40.58
CA HIS A 148 -1.35 -7.40 -40.92
C HIS A 148 -2.46 -7.25 -39.86
N HIS A 149 -2.14 -7.45 -38.59
CA HIS A 149 -3.11 -7.35 -37.51
C HIS A 149 -3.66 -5.93 -37.32
N TRP A 150 -2.83 -4.90 -37.52
CA TRP A 150 -3.24 -3.50 -37.48
C TRP A 150 -4.25 -3.18 -38.58
N LYS A 151 -4.02 -3.66 -39.81
CA LYS A 151 -4.99 -3.52 -40.91
C LYS A 151 -6.34 -4.17 -40.56
N CYS A 152 -6.32 -5.37 -39.97
CA CYS A 152 -7.55 -6.03 -39.53
C CYS A 152 -8.29 -5.26 -38.44
N GLU A 153 -7.59 -4.75 -37.41
CA GLU A 153 -8.22 -3.93 -36.37
C GLU A 153 -8.78 -2.62 -36.93
N ALA A 154 -8.07 -1.95 -37.84
CA ALA A 154 -8.53 -0.72 -38.46
C ALA A 154 -9.81 -0.91 -39.29
N GLU A 155 -9.93 -2.02 -40.03
CA GLU A 155 -11.15 -2.35 -40.77
C GLU A 155 -12.32 -2.71 -39.86
N LEU A 156 -12.06 -3.44 -38.76
CA LEU A 156 -13.07 -3.73 -37.74
C LEU A 156 -13.60 -2.44 -37.08
N ALA A 157 -12.70 -1.53 -36.69
CA ALA A 157 -13.06 -0.25 -36.10
C ALA A 157 -13.89 0.64 -37.05
N LYS A 158 -13.53 0.66 -38.35
CA LYS A 158 -14.33 1.36 -39.38
C LYS A 158 -15.72 0.74 -39.53
N ALA A 159 -15.83 -0.58 -39.47
CA ALA A 159 -17.12 -1.27 -39.59
C ALA A 159 -18.01 -1.01 -38.37
N GLU A 160 -17.45 -0.99 -37.16
CA GLU A 160 -18.15 -0.61 -35.93
C GLU A 160 -18.65 0.84 -35.99
N ALA A 161 -17.81 1.78 -36.42
CA ALA A 161 -18.17 3.20 -36.56
C ALA A 161 -19.32 3.42 -37.56
N ARG A 162 -19.51 2.51 -38.51
CA ARG A 162 -20.64 2.50 -39.45
C ARG A 162 -21.91 1.83 -38.87
N GLY A 163 -21.91 1.47 -37.59
CA GLY A 163 -23.04 0.85 -36.89
C GLY A 163 -23.18 -0.66 -37.13
N ASN A 164 -22.15 -1.36 -37.61
CA ASN A 164 -22.23 -2.80 -37.82
C ASN A 164 -22.21 -3.56 -36.48
N ALA A 165 -23.38 -4.04 -36.06
CA ALA A 165 -23.56 -4.81 -34.83
C ALA A 165 -22.72 -6.10 -34.78
N SER A 166 -22.44 -6.74 -35.93
CA SER A 166 -21.58 -7.91 -35.99
C SER A 166 -20.11 -7.55 -35.77
N ALA A 167 -19.63 -6.42 -36.29
CA ALA A 167 -18.27 -5.95 -36.05
C ALA A 167 -18.07 -5.55 -34.59
N ALA A 168 -19.06 -4.85 -34.01
CA ALA A 168 -19.09 -4.53 -32.59
C ALA A 168 -19.06 -5.82 -31.72
N ARG A 169 -19.85 -6.84 -32.08
CA ARG A 169 -19.78 -8.15 -31.42
C ARG A 169 -18.42 -8.81 -31.59
N THR A 170 -17.80 -8.81 -32.77
CA THR A 170 -16.47 -9.43 -32.96
C THR A 170 -15.37 -8.73 -32.16
N ILE A 171 -15.40 -7.40 -32.05
CA ILE A 171 -14.44 -6.61 -31.24
C ILE A 171 -14.58 -6.93 -29.75
N VAL A 172 -15.81 -7.23 -29.29
CA VAL A 172 -16.12 -7.45 -27.87
C VAL A 172 -16.10 -8.93 -27.46
N GLN A 173 -16.51 -9.84 -28.35
CA GLN A 173 -16.61 -11.31 -28.13
C GLN A 173 -15.40 -12.08 -28.64
N GLY A 174 -14.50 -11.45 -29.40
CA GLY A 174 -13.34 -12.14 -29.95
C GLY A 174 -12.53 -12.80 -28.83
N GLY A 175 -12.36 -14.12 -28.88
CA GLY A 175 -11.46 -14.88 -27.98
C GLY A 175 -9.98 -14.53 -28.13
N ARG A 176 -9.69 -13.33 -28.66
CA ARG A 176 -8.37 -12.80 -28.96
C ARG A 176 -8.16 -11.54 -28.13
N ALA A 177 -7.01 -11.43 -27.50
CA ALA A 177 -6.62 -10.20 -26.82
C ALA A 177 -6.58 -9.00 -27.79
N PRO A 178 -7.01 -7.81 -27.36
CA PRO A 178 -6.84 -6.57 -28.12
C PRO A 178 -5.39 -6.38 -28.58
N LEU A 179 -5.15 -5.84 -29.78
CA LEU A 179 -3.79 -5.77 -30.35
C LEU A 179 -2.82 -4.92 -29.50
N ASN A 180 -3.36 -3.93 -28.78
CA ASN A 180 -2.59 -3.10 -27.86
C ASN A 180 -2.26 -3.80 -26.52
N CYS A 181 -2.79 -5.00 -26.30
CA CYS A 181 -2.42 -5.89 -25.21
C CYS A 181 -1.37 -6.89 -25.70
N VAL A 182 -0.11 -6.49 -25.58
CA VAL A 182 1.00 -7.15 -26.27
C VAL A 182 1.46 -8.44 -25.60
N GLY A 183 1.55 -8.47 -24.28
CA GLY A 183 1.90 -9.68 -23.55
C GLY A 183 1.93 -9.44 -22.05
N ARG A 184 1.51 -10.42 -21.26
CA ARG A 184 1.57 -10.35 -19.80
C ARG A 184 2.90 -10.89 -19.30
N ARG A 185 3.51 -10.23 -18.31
CA ARG A 185 4.76 -10.64 -17.69
C ARG A 185 4.50 -11.03 -16.24
N LEU A 186 5.08 -12.14 -15.81
CA LEU A 186 5.00 -12.55 -14.41
C LEU A 186 5.85 -11.60 -13.55
N LEU A 187 5.22 -10.95 -12.58
CA LEU A 187 5.85 -10.00 -11.67
C LEU A 187 6.26 -10.70 -10.38
N HIS A 188 5.31 -11.25 -9.63
CA HIS A 188 5.55 -11.91 -8.34
C HIS A 188 5.07 -13.36 -8.33
N ARG A 189 5.80 -14.22 -7.61
CA ARG A 189 5.36 -15.57 -7.22
C ARG A 189 5.23 -15.69 -5.70
N HIS A 190 4.00 -15.74 -5.23
CA HIS A 190 3.63 -16.14 -3.88
C HIS A 190 3.45 -17.66 -3.80
N ALA A 191 3.15 -18.18 -2.62
CA ALA A 191 2.86 -19.60 -2.44
C ALA A 191 1.81 -20.12 -3.43
N ARG A 192 2.06 -21.33 -3.95
CA ARG A 192 1.17 -21.99 -4.92
C ARG A 192 -0.20 -22.23 -4.30
N GLU A 193 -1.24 -22.05 -5.12
CA GLU A 193 -2.65 -22.27 -4.77
C GLU A 193 -3.18 -21.34 -3.66
N GLU A 194 -2.44 -20.26 -3.36
CA GLU A 194 -2.85 -19.26 -2.38
C GLU A 194 -3.19 -17.93 -3.07
N PRO A 195 -4.42 -17.40 -2.93
CA PRO A 195 -4.82 -16.22 -3.68
C PRO A 195 -4.08 -14.96 -3.24
N VAL A 196 -3.61 -14.18 -4.21
CA VAL A 196 -3.09 -12.83 -3.99
C VAL A 196 -4.25 -11.88 -3.70
N THR A 197 -4.39 -11.41 -2.46
CA THR A 197 -5.51 -10.54 -2.07
C THR A 197 -5.12 -9.10 -1.80
N VAL A 198 -3.82 -8.82 -1.65
CA VAL A 198 -3.31 -7.49 -1.35
C VAL A 198 -2.44 -7.04 -2.50
N VAL A 199 -2.76 -5.89 -3.07
CA VAL A 199 -1.99 -5.19 -4.09
C VAL A 199 -2.06 -3.70 -3.82
N ASP A 200 -0.96 -2.99 -4.06
CA ASP A 200 -0.91 -1.52 -4.05
C ASP A 200 0.28 -1.05 -4.89
N HIS A 201 0.20 0.18 -5.40
CA HIS A 201 1.26 0.78 -6.22
C HIS A 201 1.53 2.23 -5.84
N LEU A 202 2.78 2.66 -6.05
CA LEU A 202 3.21 4.05 -5.89
C LEU A 202 4.24 4.37 -6.97
N GLY A 203 3.90 5.31 -7.86
CA GLY A 203 4.74 5.61 -9.02
C GLY A 203 4.99 4.35 -9.85
N THR A 204 6.26 3.92 -9.93
CA THR A 204 6.70 2.72 -10.66
C THR A 204 6.94 1.49 -9.77
N LEU A 205 6.59 1.57 -8.48
CA LEU A 205 6.68 0.49 -7.51
C LEU A 205 5.36 -0.24 -7.36
N PHE A 206 5.45 -1.53 -7.08
CA PHE A 206 4.32 -2.39 -6.83
C PHE A 206 4.59 -3.32 -5.66
N ALA A 207 3.62 -3.47 -4.77
CA ALA A 207 3.66 -4.41 -3.67
C ALA A 207 2.49 -5.41 -3.75
N SER A 208 2.73 -6.66 -3.35
CA SER A 208 1.65 -7.64 -3.19
C SER A 208 1.88 -8.62 -2.05
N ALA A 209 0.78 -9.19 -1.55
CA ALA A 209 0.79 -10.25 -0.55
C ALA A 209 -0.35 -11.26 -0.78
N SER A 210 -0.12 -12.49 -0.33
CA SER A 210 -1.10 -13.58 -0.40
C SER A 210 -1.97 -13.68 0.87
N SER A 211 -3.12 -14.31 0.73
CA SER A 211 -4.17 -14.41 1.76
C SER A 211 -4.01 -15.55 2.77
N SER A 212 -3.16 -16.53 2.48
CA SER A 212 -2.82 -17.61 3.41
C SER A 212 -1.45 -18.19 3.10
N GLY A 213 -0.81 -18.75 4.15
CA GLY A 213 0.45 -19.48 4.06
C GLY A 213 1.70 -18.62 3.86
N ASP A 214 1.67 -17.65 2.94
CA ASP A 214 2.80 -16.78 2.63
C ASP A 214 2.75 -15.47 3.43
N THR A 215 3.47 -15.42 4.54
CA THR A 215 3.55 -14.24 5.40
C THR A 215 4.60 -13.24 4.90
N ARG A 216 4.63 -12.98 3.58
CA ARG A 216 5.57 -12.07 2.92
C ARG A 216 4.87 -11.05 2.06
N VAL A 217 5.40 -9.82 2.08
CA VAL A 217 5.03 -8.78 1.11
C VAL A 217 6.15 -8.66 0.09
N ALA A 218 5.84 -8.97 -1.17
CA ALA A 218 6.76 -8.83 -2.29
C ALA A 218 6.74 -7.38 -2.79
N VAL A 219 7.91 -6.77 -3.00
CA VAL A 219 8.04 -5.40 -3.52
C VAL A 219 8.95 -5.41 -4.75
N SER A 220 8.50 -4.79 -5.84
CA SER A 220 9.26 -4.67 -7.09
C SER A 220 9.06 -3.33 -7.78
N VAL A 221 9.98 -3.03 -8.70
CA VAL A 221 9.76 -2.03 -9.74
C VAL A 221 9.07 -2.73 -10.91
N PHE A 222 8.03 -2.14 -11.50
CA PHE A 222 7.34 -2.71 -12.67
C PHE A 222 7.66 -1.96 -13.98
N HIS A 223 8.20 -0.74 -13.91
CA HIS A 223 8.49 0.11 -15.08
C HIS A 223 9.85 0.81 -14.94
N PRO A 224 10.65 0.98 -16.02
CA PRO A 224 10.41 0.53 -17.41
C PRO A 224 10.65 -0.96 -17.66
N ALA A 225 11.44 -1.61 -16.81
CA ALA A 225 11.66 -3.06 -16.85
C ALA A 225 11.40 -3.67 -15.47
N PRO A 226 10.50 -4.66 -15.35
CA PRO A 226 10.23 -5.30 -14.08
C PRO A 226 11.45 -5.90 -13.40
N ALA A 227 11.65 -5.57 -12.13
CA ALA A 227 12.78 -6.02 -11.30
C ALA A 227 12.39 -6.12 -9.81
N GLY A 228 12.70 -7.25 -9.17
CA GLY A 228 12.45 -7.45 -7.75
C GLY A 228 13.34 -6.59 -6.86
N ILE A 229 12.76 -6.03 -5.79
CA ILE A 229 13.49 -5.29 -4.76
C ILE A 229 13.67 -6.19 -3.54
N THR A 230 12.59 -6.55 -2.85
CA THR A 230 12.69 -7.30 -1.58
C THR A 230 11.40 -8.02 -1.17
N CYS A 231 11.50 -8.86 -0.12
CA CYS A 231 10.37 -9.55 0.53
C CYS A 231 10.33 -9.21 2.01
N LEU A 232 9.29 -8.49 2.45
CA LEU A 232 9.12 -8.08 3.84
C LEU A 232 8.57 -9.25 4.67
N PRO A 233 9.23 -9.65 5.79
CA PRO A 233 8.77 -10.71 6.67
C PRO A 233 7.61 -10.27 7.56
N HIS A 234 6.58 -11.11 7.65
CA HIS A 234 5.50 -10.97 8.62
C HIS A 234 5.34 -12.22 9.49
N PRO A 235 4.93 -12.07 10.76
CA PRO A 235 4.61 -13.21 11.62
C PRO A 235 3.25 -13.83 11.31
N SER A 236 2.36 -13.08 10.65
CA SER A 236 1.02 -13.52 10.29
C SER A 236 0.60 -12.98 8.92
N VAL A 237 -0.61 -13.31 8.49
CA VAL A 237 -1.08 -13.00 7.13
C VAL A 237 -1.31 -11.50 6.99
N VAL A 238 -0.73 -10.92 5.93
CA VAL A 238 -0.95 -9.51 5.59
C VAL A 238 -2.27 -9.37 4.85
N ARG A 239 -3.12 -8.47 5.35
CA ARG A 239 -4.47 -8.23 4.87
C ARG A 239 -4.64 -6.90 4.16
N SER A 240 -3.71 -5.98 4.38
CA SER A 240 -3.67 -4.68 3.72
C SER A 240 -2.23 -4.19 3.61
N ALA A 241 -1.95 -3.43 2.55
CA ALA A 241 -0.68 -2.75 2.36
C ALA A 241 -0.92 -1.36 1.77
N LYS A 242 -0.05 -0.41 2.11
CA LYS A 242 -0.05 0.94 1.54
C LYS A 242 1.38 1.43 1.34
N LEU A 243 1.76 1.72 0.10
CA LEU A 243 3.01 2.40 -0.21
C LEU A 243 2.88 3.90 0.04
N TRP A 244 3.98 4.50 0.50
CA TRP A 244 4.03 5.91 0.88
C TRP A 244 5.44 6.49 0.64
N GLU A 245 5.52 7.73 0.16
CA GLU A 245 6.80 8.38 -0.19
C GLU A 245 7.66 8.72 1.03
N GLY A 246 7.07 8.90 2.21
CA GLY A 246 7.85 9.23 3.41
C GLY A 246 8.29 10.69 3.51
N SER A 247 7.75 11.58 2.68
CA SER A 247 8.14 13.00 2.58
C SER A 247 8.13 13.77 3.90
N ILE A 248 7.40 13.28 4.91
CA ILE A 248 7.33 13.88 6.24
C ILE A 248 8.65 13.80 7.02
N PHE A 249 9.48 12.78 6.77
CA PHE A 249 10.77 12.62 7.45
C PHE A 249 11.85 13.56 6.92
N THR A 250 11.71 14.00 5.67
CA THR A 250 12.60 14.97 5.02
C THR A 250 12.07 16.41 5.10
N ALA A 251 10.90 16.62 5.69
CA ALA A 251 10.34 17.95 5.81
C ALA A 251 11.24 18.82 6.72
N PRO A 252 11.59 20.05 6.30
CA PRO A 252 12.42 20.93 7.12
C PRO A 252 11.68 21.23 8.44
N PRO A 253 12.37 21.20 9.59
CA PRO A 253 11.75 21.52 10.87
C PRO A 253 11.18 22.95 10.82
N SER A 254 9.90 23.08 11.12
CA SER A 254 9.13 24.34 11.02
C SER A 254 9.68 25.47 11.91
N HIS A 255 10.54 25.13 12.88
CA HIS A 255 10.99 26.00 13.96
C HIS A 255 12.49 26.35 13.93
N LEU A 256 13.25 25.99 12.88
CA LEU A 256 14.65 26.43 12.73
C LEU A 256 14.80 27.98 12.65
N ASN A 257 13.70 28.72 12.50
CA ASN A 257 13.67 30.18 12.47
C ASN A 257 13.38 30.86 13.83
N CYS A 258 13.21 30.10 14.93
CA CYS A 258 13.02 30.72 16.24
C CYS A 258 14.38 31.14 16.81
N ALA A 259 14.65 32.45 16.79
CA ALA A 259 15.86 33.10 17.26
C ALA A 259 16.02 33.08 18.80
N ASP A 260 15.63 31.99 19.46
CA ASP A 260 15.79 31.81 20.90
C ASP A 260 17.07 31.01 21.17
N LYS A 261 18.13 31.74 21.55
CA LYS A 261 19.37 31.31 22.25
C LYS A 261 19.74 29.82 22.20
N CYS A 262 19.70 29.18 21.04
CA CYS A 262 20.17 27.82 20.87
C CYS A 262 21.68 27.87 20.62
N ASP A 263 22.44 27.01 21.31
CA ASP A 263 23.89 26.90 21.16
C ASP A 263 24.21 26.59 19.68
N GLU A 264 25.08 27.38 19.03
CA GLU A 264 25.44 27.21 17.62
C GLU A 264 25.93 25.78 17.32
N SER A 265 26.56 25.14 18.30
CA SER A 265 27.03 23.75 18.20
C SER A 265 25.89 22.72 18.14
N GLN A 266 24.79 22.95 18.87
CA GLN A 266 23.58 22.12 18.85
C GLN A 266 22.84 22.26 17.53
N GLN A 267 22.70 23.48 17.04
CA GLN A 267 22.08 23.77 15.77
C GLN A 267 22.87 23.11 14.60
N ALA A 268 24.20 23.20 14.64
CA ALA A 268 25.06 22.55 13.65
C ALA A 268 24.99 21.01 13.71
N ALA A 269 24.79 20.43 14.89
CA ALA A 269 24.62 18.99 15.06
C ALA A 269 23.27 18.50 14.52
N LEU A 270 22.21 19.26 14.80
CA LEU A 270 20.86 19.02 14.29
C LEU A 270 20.81 19.10 12.76
N GLN A 271 21.43 20.14 12.19
CA GLN A 271 21.49 20.29 10.74
C GLN A 271 22.23 19.11 10.09
N ARG A 272 23.36 18.68 10.65
CA ARG A 272 24.10 17.50 10.15
C ARG A 272 23.28 16.22 10.20
N TRP A 273 22.48 16.04 11.25
CA TRP A 273 21.56 14.91 11.35
C TRP A 273 20.48 14.98 10.26
N HIS A 274 19.87 16.15 10.06
CA HIS A 274 18.83 16.35 9.04
C HIS A 274 19.38 16.17 7.62
N ASP A 275 20.58 16.69 7.33
CA ASP A 275 21.27 16.49 6.05
C ASP A 275 21.53 15.00 5.79
N ALA A 276 21.89 14.23 6.83
CA ALA A 276 22.07 12.78 6.73
C ALA A 276 20.75 12.04 6.45
N VAL A 277 19.63 12.48 7.04
CA VAL A 277 18.29 11.97 6.70
C VAL A 277 17.98 12.27 5.23
N CYS A 278 18.07 13.53 4.82
CA CYS A 278 17.79 13.96 3.45
C CYS A 278 18.69 13.28 2.41
N ALA A 279 19.92 12.91 2.77
CA ALA A 279 20.81 12.14 1.90
C ALA A 279 20.42 10.64 1.80
N ALA A 280 19.80 10.08 2.83
CA ALA A 280 19.42 8.67 2.90
C ALA A 280 18.06 8.38 2.24
N GLU A 281 17.14 9.35 2.23
CA GLU A 281 15.76 9.19 1.78
C GLU A 281 15.48 9.24 0.26
N PRO A 282 16.33 9.76 -0.66
CA PRO A 282 15.98 9.86 -2.09
C PRO A 282 15.70 8.52 -2.78
N THR A 283 16.13 7.41 -2.17
CA THR A 283 15.97 6.04 -2.68
C THR A 283 15.02 5.20 -1.82
N ALA A 284 14.45 5.79 -0.78
CA ALA A 284 13.62 5.09 0.19
C ALA A 284 12.14 5.22 -0.17
N VAL A 285 11.41 4.12 0.01
CA VAL A 285 9.95 4.13 0.01
C VAL A 285 9.46 3.42 1.24
N TYR A 286 8.35 3.90 1.79
CA TYR A 286 7.75 3.36 3.00
C TYR A 286 6.59 2.46 2.64
N VAL A 287 6.43 1.37 3.41
CA VAL A 287 5.34 0.42 3.23
C VAL A 287 4.66 0.23 4.58
N PHE A 288 3.41 0.64 4.67
CA PHE A 288 2.53 0.23 5.77
C PHE A 288 1.93 -1.13 5.42
N THR A 289 1.88 -2.02 6.40
CA THR A 289 1.35 -3.38 6.26
C THR A 289 0.50 -3.71 7.46
N GLY A 290 -0.76 -4.08 7.24
CA GLY A 290 -1.70 -4.47 8.28
C GLY A 290 -1.96 -5.97 8.24
N ASP A 291 -1.86 -6.63 9.38
CA ASP A 291 -2.08 -8.06 9.51
C ASP A 291 -3.42 -8.43 10.16
N ASP A 292 -3.67 -9.74 10.25
CA ASP A 292 -4.82 -10.32 10.95
C ASP A 292 -4.75 -10.21 12.48
N ALA A 293 -3.60 -9.83 13.05
CA ALA A 293 -3.36 -9.68 14.48
C ALA A 293 -3.59 -8.24 14.98
N GLY A 294 -4.16 -7.36 14.15
CA GLY A 294 -4.40 -5.96 14.50
C GLY A 294 -3.13 -5.13 14.65
N VAL A 295 -2.05 -5.50 13.94
CA VAL A 295 -0.77 -4.79 13.97
C VAL A 295 -0.46 -4.17 12.61
N VAL A 296 -0.18 -2.88 12.62
CA VAL A 296 0.35 -2.16 11.46
C VAL A 296 1.87 -2.02 11.60
N ARG A 297 2.63 -2.42 10.58
CA ARG A 297 4.09 -2.24 10.53
C ARG A 297 4.47 -1.24 9.46
N LEU A 298 5.33 -0.29 9.83
CA LEU A 298 5.92 0.68 8.93
C LEU A 298 7.34 0.24 8.57
N TRP A 299 7.53 -0.15 7.32
CA TRP A 299 8.82 -0.54 6.76
C TRP A 299 9.41 0.62 5.96
N ARG A 300 10.72 0.79 6.05
CA ARG A 300 11.50 1.60 5.12
C ARG A 300 12.21 0.64 4.16
N VAL A 301 12.00 0.81 2.87
CA VAL A 301 12.60 0.00 1.80
C VAL A 301 13.56 0.88 1.02
N ASP A 302 14.84 0.53 1.02
CA ASP A 302 15.82 1.15 0.13
C ASP A 302 15.77 0.45 -1.22
N VAL A 303 15.25 1.15 -2.23
CA VAL A 303 15.01 0.62 -3.57
C VAL A 303 16.33 0.28 -4.27
N ILE A 304 17.39 1.08 -4.05
CA ILE A 304 18.69 0.89 -4.69
C ILE A 304 19.47 -0.20 -3.97
N ALA A 305 19.58 -0.13 -2.64
CA ALA A 305 20.30 -1.13 -1.86
C ALA A 305 19.55 -2.48 -1.78
N ARG A 306 18.26 -2.51 -2.14
CA ARG A 306 17.37 -3.67 -2.02
C ARG A 306 17.30 -4.23 -0.60
N THR A 307 17.37 -3.33 0.37
CA THR A 307 17.28 -3.64 1.79
C THR A 307 16.02 -3.03 2.39
N TYR A 308 15.66 -3.50 3.57
CA TYR A 308 14.55 -2.95 4.32
C TYR A 308 14.91 -2.86 5.80
N THR A 309 14.27 -1.93 6.49
CA THR A 309 14.33 -1.82 7.95
C THR A 309 12.93 -1.58 8.51
N LEU A 310 12.59 -2.28 9.60
CA LEU A 310 11.34 -2.02 10.31
C LEU A 310 11.50 -0.74 11.14
N GLN A 311 10.73 0.29 10.82
CA GLN A 311 10.79 1.57 11.51
C GLN A 311 9.93 1.54 12.77
N HIS A 312 8.64 1.21 12.62
CA HIS A 312 7.66 1.31 13.69
C HIS A 312 6.63 0.17 13.66
N VAL A 313 6.11 -0.15 14.85
CA VAL A 313 5.00 -1.08 15.06
C VAL A 313 3.87 -0.31 15.73
N LEU A 314 2.72 -0.27 15.08
CA LEU A 314 1.51 0.42 15.51
C LEU A 314 0.50 -0.66 15.91
N VAL A 315 -0.10 -0.54 17.10
CA VAL A 315 -1.01 -1.55 17.64
C VAL A 315 -2.43 -1.02 17.75
N CYS A 316 -3.42 -1.85 17.41
CA CYS A 316 -4.81 -1.55 17.73
C CYS A 316 -5.03 -1.66 19.24
N SER A 317 -5.51 -0.58 19.86
CA SER A 317 -5.70 -0.48 21.31
C SER A 317 -6.74 0.58 21.63
N ALA A 318 -8.01 0.17 21.72
CA ALA A 318 -9.11 1.11 21.96
C ALA A 318 -9.03 1.79 23.34
N ASN A 319 -8.48 1.12 24.35
CA ASN A 319 -8.34 1.67 25.70
C ASN A 319 -7.21 2.71 25.85
N MET A 320 -6.32 2.76 24.86
CA MET A 320 -5.24 3.75 24.72
C MET A 320 -5.54 4.78 23.62
N ALA A 321 -6.80 4.94 23.18
CA ALA A 321 -7.18 6.05 22.33
C ALA A 321 -6.99 7.39 23.06
N GLY A 322 -6.55 8.42 22.33
CA GLY A 322 -6.21 9.75 22.86
C GLY A 322 -4.71 9.99 23.06
N MET A 323 -3.86 9.01 22.74
CA MET A 323 -2.41 9.18 22.81
C MET A 323 -1.92 9.93 21.57
N LEU A 324 -1.42 11.15 21.78
CA LEU A 324 -1.10 12.07 20.69
C LEU A 324 0.16 11.68 19.91
N SER A 325 0.99 10.80 20.49
CA SER A 325 2.29 10.45 19.96
C SER A 325 2.86 9.17 20.59
N PRO A 326 3.80 8.45 19.93
CA PRO A 326 4.46 7.27 20.50
C PRO A 326 5.04 7.46 21.90
N LEU A 327 5.44 8.69 22.27
CA LEU A 327 6.00 8.98 23.59
C LEU A 327 5.04 9.66 24.54
N THR A 328 3.80 9.95 24.14
CA THR A 328 2.78 10.48 25.06
C THR A 328 2.68 9.69 26.37
N PRO A 329 2.76 8.33 26.39
CA PRO A 329 2.72 7.58 27.65
C PRO A 329 3.93 7.83 28.56
N PHE A 330 5.03 8.36 28.00
CA PHE A 330 6.29 8.59 28.70
C PHE A 330 6.58 10.07 28.95
N ALA A 331 5.99 10.98 28.17
CA ALA A 331 6.32 12.41 28.14
C ALA A 331 5.38 13.30 28.96
N ARG A 332 4.07 12.99 29.03
CA ARG A 332 3.09 13.80 29.79
C ARG A 332 2.99 13.37 31.24
N GLU A 333 2.62 14.26 32.17
CA GLU A 333 2.08 13.87 33.49
C GLU A 333 0.69 13.21 33.36
N ASP A 334 0.49 12.37 32.34
CA ASP A 334 -0.70 11.56 32.18
C ASP A 334 -0.69 10.51 33.28
N ASN A 335 -1.38 10.83 34.37
CA ASN A 335 -1.62 9.98 35.53
C ASN A 335 -2.59 8.84 35.21
N SER A 336 -2.87 8.56 33.93
CA SER A 336 -3.72 7.46 33.55
C SER A 336 -3.02 6.15 33.96
N LYS A 337 -3.50 5.55 35.06
CA LYS A 337 -3.09 4.22 35.53
C LYS A 337 -3.65 3.11 34.61
N LYS A 338 -4.10 3.46 33.40
CA LYS A 338 -4.69 2.52 32.46
C LYS A 338 -3.56 1.66 31.91
N LEU A 339 -3.63 0.36 32.19
CA LEU A 339 -2.74 -0.61 31.57
C LEU A 339 -3.11 -0.71 30.09
N PRO A 340 -2.15 -0.48 29.17
CA PRO A 340 -2.40 -0.67 27.75
C PRO A 340 -2.88 -2.09 27.46
N THR A 341 -3.91 -2.25 26.64
CA THR A 341 -4.35 -3.57 26.15
C THR A 341 -4.31 -3.60 24.64
N ARG A 342 -3.90 -4.73 24.06
CA ARG A 342 -3.88 -4.93 22.61
C ARG A 342 -5.17 -5.61 22.15
N ASP A 343 -5.80 -5.05 21.13
CA ASP A 343 -6.95 -5.65 20.45
C ASP A 343 -6.45 -6.68 19.41
N ALA A 344 -5.84 -7.77 19.90
CA ALA A 344 -5.04 -8.71 19.10
C ALA A 344 -5.80 -9.50 18.03
N ASP A 345 -7.14 -9.52 18.09
CA ASP A 345 -8.00 -10.26 17.16
C ASP A 345 -8.73 -9.33 16.16
N ARG A 346 -8.25 -8.10 15.97
CA ARG A 346 -8.84 -7.12 15.06
C ARG A 346 -8.17 -7.16 13.70
N VAL A 347 -8.76 -7.87 12.75
CA VAL A 347 -8.27 -7.93 11.38
C VAL A 347 -8.25 -6.54 10.73
N LEU A 348 -7.13 -6.18 10.11
CA LEU A 348 -6.95 -4.93 9.37
C LEU A 348 -7.35 -5.12 7.90
N HIS A 349 -8.44 -4.51 7.45
CA HIS A 349 -8.97 -4.72 6.10
C HIS A 349 -8.46 -3.70 5.08
N CYS A 350 -8.18 -2.46 5.50
CA CYS A 350 -7.70 -1.41 4.61
C CYS A 350 -6.85 -0.38 5.35
N LEU A 351 -5.99 0.30 4.60
CA LEU A 351 -5.08 1.34 5.08
C LEU A 351 -5.16 2.56 4.17
N GLU A 352 -5.04 3.76 4.73
CA GLU A 352 -4.83 4.99 3.97
C GLU A 352 -3.96 5.95 4.77
N VAL A 353 -3.19 6.76 4.05
CA VAL A 353 -2.32 7.79 4.62
C VAL A 353 -2.81 9.14 4.16
N ASP A 354 -3.02 10.06 5.11
CA ASP A 354 -3.14 11.48 4.84
C ASP A 354 -1.76 12.11 5.03
N GLU A 355 -1.04 12.29 3.92
CA GLU A 355 0.30 12.87 3.92
C GLU A 355 0.33 14.31 4.45
N GLN A 356 -0.79 15.02 4.32
CA GLN A 356 -0.86 16.45 4.58
C GLN A 356 -1.08 16.74 6.06
N THR A 357 -1.84 15.87 6.73
CA THR A 357 -1.99 15.90 8.19
C THR A 357 -1.00 14.98 8.92
N GLY A 358 -0.31 14.11 8.18
CA GLY A 358 0.59 13.11 8.76
C GLY A 358 -0.18 12.12 9.62
N ARG A 359 -1.28 11.57 9.09
CA ARG A 359 -2.11 10.57 9.76
C ARG A 359 -2.14 9.29 8.94
N VAL A 360 -2.15 8.16 9.62
CA VAL A 360 -2.47 6.85 9.01
C VAL A 360 -3.74 6.30 9.64
N PHE A 361 -4.61 5.77 8.79
CA PHE A 361 -5.91 5.24 9.13
C PHE A 361 -5.93 3.75 8.82
N ALA A 362 -6.46 2.93 9.72
CA ALA A 362 -6.69 1.52 9.46
C ALA A 362 -8.13 1.10 9.76
N GLY A 363 -8.78 0.54 8.75
CA GLY A 363 -10.13 -0.02 8.86
C GLY A 363 -10.09 -1.42 9.46
N THR A 364 -10.93 -1.64 10.47
CA THR A 364 -11.06 -2.92 11.18
C THR A 364 -12.53 -3.29 11.35
N GLU A 365 -12.78 -4.41 12.02
CA GLU A 365 -14.11 -4.75 12.53
C GLU A 365 -14.56 -3.73 13.60
N GLY A 366 -15.69 -3.07 13.35
CA GLY A 366 -16.32 -2.11 14.27
C GLY A 366 -15.77 -0.68 14.25
N GLY A 367 -14.72 -0.37 13.49
CA GLY A 367 -14.23 1.00 13.40
C GLY A 367 -12.92 1.22 12.64
N VAL A 368 -12.40 2.44 12.78
CA VAL A 368 -11.13 2.88 12.19
C VAL A 368 -10.19 3.35 13.30
N TYR A 369 -8.96 2.85 13.33
CA TYR A 369 -7.90 3.37 14.18
C TYR A 369 -7.10 4.43 13.44
N VAL A 370 -6.70 5.48 14.16
CA VAL A 370 -5.93 6.62 13.64
C VAL A 370 -4.62 6.72 14.40
N TRP A 371 -3.51 6.90 13.71
CA TRP A 371 -2.21 7.20 14.33
C TRP A 371 -1.58 8.44 13.71
N ALA A 372 -0.83 9.19 14.53
CA ALA A 372 0.02 10.28 14.08
C ALA A 372 1.35 9.71 13.57
N ILE A 373 1.72 10.01 12.33
CA ILE A 373 2.98 9.59 11.71
C ILE A 373 3.99 10.73 11.58
N ASP A 374 3.53 11.98 11.74
CA ASP A 374 4.36 13.19 11.70
C ASP A 374 5.24 13.39 12.92
N ALA A 375 4.93 12.69 14.02
CA ALA A 375 5.70 12.70 15.26
C ALA A 375 6.60 11.47 15.43
N LEU A 376 6.61 10.53 14.46
CA LEU A 376 7.38 9.29 14.58
C LEU A 376 8.89 9.55 14.47
N PRO A 377 9.71 8.96 15.37
CA PRO A 377 11.17 9.02 15.25
C PRO A 377 11.67 8.40 13.95
N TRP A 378 12.57 9.07 13.23
CA TRP A 378 13.27 8.46 12.10
C TRP A 378 14.39 7.54 12.60
N ARG A 379 14.40 6.26 12.18
CA ARG A 379 15.32 5.25 12.73
C ARG A 379 16.48 4.85 11.82
N GLY A 380 16.58 5.45 10.63
CA GLY A 380 17.67 5.23 9.69
C GLY A 380 17.90 3.77 9.30
N PRO A 381 18.99 3.49 8.58
CA PRO A 381 19.48 2.14 8.37
C PRO A 381 20.07 1.56 9.66
N GLU A 382 19.99 0.24 9.82
CA GLU A 382 20.41 -0.46 11.03
C GLU A 382 21.92 -0.26 11.31
N SER A 383 22.25 0.29 12.50
CA SER A 383 23.62 0.48 12.96
C SER A 383 23.81 -0.14 14.34
N ALA A 384 24.92 -0.87 14.52
CA ALA A 384 25.27 -1.52 15.79
C ALA A 384 26.00 -0.58 16.77
N SER A 385 26.25 0.68 16.40
CA SER A 385 26.90 1.65 17.30
C SER A 385 25.92 2.15 18.36
N ALA A 386 26.30 2.09 19.64
CA ALA A 386 25.48 2.60 20.74
C ALA A 386 25.09 4.07 20.58
N ASP A 387 26.00 4.89 20.04
CA ASP A 387 25.77 6.31 19.77
C ASP A 387 24.80 6.52 18.59
N ALA A 388 24.85 5.68 17.57
CA ALA A 388 23.90 5.73 16.45
C ALA A 388 22.51 5.26 16.90
N LEU A 389 22.46 4.20 17.71
CA LEU A 389 21.22 3.71 18.32
C LEU A 389 20.58 4.80 19.17
N ALA A 390 21.35 5.57 19.94
CA ALA A 390 20.83 6.68 20.74
C ALA A 390 20.14 7.76 19.90
N ALA A 391 20.77 8.18 18.80
CA ALA A 391 20.20 9.19 17.88
C ALA A 391 18.89 8.74 17.23
N HIS A 392 18.62 7.43 17.19
CA HIS A 392 17.44 6.82 16.55
C HIS A 392 16.49 6.15 17.54
N HIS A 393 16.76 6.25 18.85
CA HIS A 393 15.97 5.60 19.88
C HIS A 393 14.74 6.46 20.22
N PRO A 394 13.51 5.92 20.24
CA PRO A 394 12.32 6.72 20.55
C PRO A 394 12.39 7.46 21.89
N LEU A 395 13.00 6.86 22.93
CA LEU A 395 13.17 7.53 24.23
C LEU A 395 14.02 8.80 24.17
N CYS A 396 14.89 8.91 23.16
CA CYS A 396 15.75 10.06 22.91
C CYS A 396 15.14 11.04 21.89
N TRP A 397 13.88 10.88 21.49
CA TRP A 397 13.26 11.69 20.45
C TRP A 397 12.52 12.90 21.03
N ASP A 398 12.66 14.05 20.37
CA ASP A 398 11.94 15.27 20.64
C ASP A 398 10.79 15.41 19.65
N GLU A 399 9.56 15.20 20.12
CA GLU A 399 8.35 15.26 19.31
C GLU A 399 8.03 16.69 18.85
N GLN A 400 8.40 17.69 19.66
CA GLN A 400 8.15 19.10 19.35
C GLN A 400 9.06 19.58 18.21
N HIS A 401 10.34 19.20 18.27
CA HIS A 401 11.33 19.61 17.27
C HIS A 401 11.50 18.60 16.13
N ARG A 402 10.85 17.43 16.22
CA ARG A 402 10.95 16.30 15.27
C ARG A 402 12.40 15.89 15.02
N ALA A 403 13.16 15.75 16.10
CA ALA A 403 14.59 15.50 16.06
C ALA A 403 15.08 14.75 17.30
N PRO A 404 16.29 14.18 17.29
CA PRO A 404 16.88 13.61 18.50
C PRO A 404 17.19 14.70 19.54
N LEU A 405 17.00 14.37 20.83
CA LEU A 405 17.36 15.23 21.95
C LEU A 405 18.87 15.56 21.94
N PRO A 406 19.29 16.73 22.46
CA PRO A 406 20.70 17.14 22.45
C PRO A 406 21.68 16.10 23.04
N CYS A 407 21.30 15.39 24.11
CA CYS A 407 22.12 14.33 24.71
C CYS A 407 22.39 13.14 23.78
N ALA A 408 21.56 12.94 22.75
CA ALA A 408 21.73 11.87 21.76
C ALA A 408 22.57 12.30 20.53
N LEU A 409 22.87 13.59 20.39
CA LEU A 409 23.59 14.16 19.24
C LEU A 409 25.10 14.40 19.49
N LEU A 410 25.65 13.90 20.59
CA LEU A 410 27.05 14.17 21.02
C LEU A 410 28.12 13.86 19.94
N ARG A 411 27.92 12.83 19.11
CA ARG A 411 28.84 12.56 17.97
C ARG A 411 28.64 13.49 16.78
N CYS A 412 27.41 13.94 16.55
CA CYS A 412 27.11 14.99 15.59
C CYS A 412 27.63 16.35 16.05
N MET A 413 28.33 16.48 17.18
CA MET A 413 29.01 17.70 17.61
C MET A 413 30.52 17.69 17.36
N ALA A 414 31.13 16.53 17.10
CA ALA A 414 32.56 16.46 16.83
C ALA A 414 32.88 17.07 15.45
N PRO A 415 33.75 18.10 15.35
CA PRO A 415 34.23 18.58 14.05
C PRO A 415 35.17 17.54 13.44
N SER A 416 35.02 17.26 12.16
CA SER A 416 35.85 16.36 11.36
C SER A 416 37.24 16.95 11.03
N CYS A 417 37.81 17.78 11.91
CA CYS A 417 39.13 18.36 11.73
C CYS A 417 39.90 18.29 13.04
N SER A 418 40.57 17.15 13.28
CA SER A 418 41.55 17.03 14.35
C SER A 418 42.86 17.64 13.87
N ASP A 419 43.06 18.93 14.14
CA ASP A 419 44.39 19.51 14.19
C ASP A 419 44.93 19.26 15.61
N PRO A 420 45.91 18.36 15.82
CA PRO A 420 46.24 17.82 17.16
C PRO A 420 46.92 18.81 18.12
N ASN A 421 47.01 20.09 17.76
CA ASN A 421 47.76 21.11 18.51
C ASN A 421 46.90 22.22 19.15
N THR A 422 45.57 22.14 19.12
CA THR A 422 44.73 23.06 19.90
C THR A 422 44.11 22.31 21.07
N GLY A 423 44.58 22.61 22.29
CA GLY A 423 44.02 22.11 23.55
C GLY A 423 42.66 22.74 23.87
N SER A 424 41.71 22.65 22.94
CA SER A 424 40.33 23.03 23.18
C SER A 424 39.67 21.99 24.09
N ALA A 425 39.07 22.47 25.17
CA ALA A 425 38.28 21.64 26.08
C ALA A 425 37.22 20.84 25.30
N PRO A 426 36.90 19.59 25.72
CA PRO A 426 35.84 18.82 25.09
C PRO A 426 34.53 19.63 25.08
N PRO A 427 33.68 19.45 24.05
CA PRO A 427 32.47 20.24 23.90
C PRO A 427 31.61 20.16 25.15
N THR A 428 31.01 21.30 25.48
CA THR A 428 30.17 21.60 26.62
C THR A 428 29.21 20.45 26.94
N THR A 429 29.13 20.13 28.23
CA THR A 429 28.29 19.08 28.82
C THR A 429 26.89 19.07 28.21
N PRO A 430 26.33 17.88 27.88
CA PRO A 430 24.95 17.77 27.41
C PRO A 430 24.00 18.49 28.37
N SER A 431 22.97 19.14 27.83
CA SER A 431 21.93 19.77 28.66
C SER A 431 21.41 18.75 29.67
N ALA A 432 21.64 19.00 30.96
CA ALA A 432 21.24 18.10 32.04
C ALA A 432 19.74 17.77 32.02
N ASP A 433 18.92 18.62 31.38
CA ASP A 433 17.47 18.43 31.27
C ASP A 433 17.09 17.43 30.15
N SER A 434 17.89 17.32 29.10
CA SER A 434 17.70 16.31 28.05
C SER A 434 17.98 14.89 28.56
N GLU A 435 19.01 14.71 29.41
CA GLU A 435 19.29 13.41 30.04
C GLU A 435 18.23 13.01 31.06
N LYS A 436 17.79 13.94 31.90
CA LYS A 436 16.67 13.71 32.85
C LYS A 436 15.39 13.28 32.12
N THR A 437 15.14 13.83 30.93
CA THR A 437 13.99 13.45 30.10
C THR A 437 14.07 11.99 29.69
N VAL A 438 15.24 11.51 29.25
CA VAL A 438 15.44 10.09 28.90
C VAL A 438 15.32 9.18 30.12
N GLU A 439 15.88 9.59 31.26
CA GLU A 439 15.75 8.86 32.54
C GLU A 439 14.29 8.72 32.98
N TYR A 440 13.54 9.84 32.92
CA TYR A 440 12.13 9.87 33.24
C TYR A 440 11.32 8.95 32.33
N ARG A 441 11.50 9.06 31.01
CA ARG A 441 10.81 8.20 30.03
C ARG A 441 11.14 6.71 30.24
N THR A 442 12.40 6.39 30.52
CA THR A 442 12.84 5.02 30.82
C THR A 442 12.12 4.45 32.05
N SER A 443 11.96 5.26 33.11
CA SER A 443 11.29 4.83 34.33
C SER A 443 9.82 4.45 34.15
N ARG A 444 9.19 4.93 33.07
CA ARG A 444 7.77 4.72 32.76
C ARG A 444 7.50 3.62 31.74
N LEU A 445 8.54 2.94 31.26
CA LEU A 445 8.39 1.82 30.32
C LEU A 445 7.63 0.62 30.89
N ALA A 446 7.58 0.47 32.22
CA ALA A 446 6.88 -0.64 32.85
C ALA A 446 5.44 -0.77 32.30
N SER A 447 5.04 -2.01 32.03
CA SER A 447 3.73 -2.39 31.49
C SER A 447 3.42 -1.86 30.09
N HIS A 448 4.38 -1.27 29.37
CA HIS A 448 4.19 -0.86 27.99
C HIS A 448 4.57 -1.95 26.99
N HIS A 449 3.83 -1.99 25.90
CA HIS A 449 4.15 -2.81 24.74
C HIS A 449 5.39 -2.29 24.01
N VAL A 450 6.25 -3.22 23.63
CA VAL A 450 7.50 -2.96 22.91
C VAL A 450 7.72 -4.05 21.88
N TRP A 451 8.53 -3.77 20.87
CA TRP A 451 9.05 -4.77 19.96
C TRP A 451 10.58 -4.80 20.01
N VAL A 452 11.16 -5.93 19.61
CA VAL A 452 12.60 -6.17 19.72
C VAL A 452 13.24 -6.04 18.35
N LEU A 453 14.38 -5.34 18.28
CA LEU A 453 15.20 -5.19 17.08
C LEU A 453 15.59 -6.54 16.44
N PRO A 454 16.04 -6.55 15.17
CA PRO A 454 16.45 -7.78 14.49
C PRO A 454 17.50 -8.60 15.26
N ALA A 455 17.43 -9.92 15.06
CA ALA A 455 18.27 -10.90 15.74
C ALA A 455 19.78 -10.58 15.72
N SER A 456 20.29 -10.09 14.59
CA SER A 456 21.71 -9.72 14.41
C SER A 456 22.16 -8.63 15.37
N ILE A 457 21.34 -7.58 15.53
CA ILE A 457 21.61 -6.46 16.43
C ILE A 457 21.52 -6.93 17.88
N VAL A 458 20.45 -7.63 18.23
CA VAL A 458 20.20 -8.12 19.59
C VAL A 458 21.32 -9.06 20.05
N GLN A 459 21.74 -9.99 19.18
CA GLN A 459 22.83 -10.91 19.47
C GLN A 459 24.15 -10.15 19.71
N SER A 460 24.44 -9.14 18.90
CA SER A 460 25.67 -8.34 19.01
C SER A 460 25.68 -7.50 20.30
N GLU A 461 24.55 -6.92 20.67
CA GLU A 461 24.40 -6.15 21.92
C GLU A 461 24.49 -7.05 23.14
N ILE A 462 23.81 -8.21 23.16
CA ILE A 462 23.92 -9.19 24.27
C ILE A 462 25.37 -9.63 24.46
N ALA A 463 26.10 -9.92 23.38
CA ALA A 463 27.51 -10.30 23.45
C ALA A 463 28.35 -9.18 24.11
N ARG A 464 28.18 -7.93 23.66
CA ARG A 464 28.86 -6.77 24.23
C ARG A 464 28.52 -6.54 25.71
N SER A 465 27.25 -6.69 26.10
CA SER A 465 26.84 -6.56 27.50
C SER A 465 27.45 -7.65 28.39
N ILE A 466 27.65 -8.87 27.87
CA ILE A 466 28.32 -9.97 28.60
C ILE A 466 29.82 -9.66 28.78
N GLU A 467 30.48 -9.19 27.72
CA GLU A 467 31.92 -8.84 27.75
C GLU A 467 32.23 -7.69 28.70
N ARG A 468 31.34 -6.69 28.79
CA ARG A 468 31.51 -5.51 29.66
C ARG A 468 31.37 -5.79 31.17
N GLY A 469 30.98 -7.00 31.58
CA GLY A 469 31.02 -7.42 32.98
C GLY A 469 30.12 -6.61 33.93
N GLY A 470 28.90 -6.28 33.51
CA GLY A 470 27.96 -5.46 34.29
C GLY A 470 27.66 -6.00 35.70
N SER A 471 27.52 -5.07 36.67
CA SER A 471 27.15 -5.32 38.06
C SER A 471 25.93 -6.25 38.18
N SER A 472 25.91 -7.07 39.24
CA SER A 472 24.94 -8.13 39.56
C SER A 472 23.43 -7.82 39.48
N ALA A 473 23.02 -6.57 39.24
CA ALA A 473 21.63 -6.18 39.03
C ALA A 473 21.17 -6.49 37.59
N GLY A 474 20.76 -7.75 37.36
CA GLY A 474 19.99 -8.16 36.18
C GLY A 474 20.82 -8.65 34.99
N LYS A 475 21.29 -9.90 35.02
CA LYS A 475 22.00 -10.53 33.89
C LYS A 475 21.12 -10.58 32.63
N VAL A 476 21.69 -10.18 31.49
CA VAL A 476 21.10 -10.39 30.15
C VAL A 476 20.90 -11.89 29.90
N SER A 477 19.87 -12.22 29.11
CA SER A 477 19.58 -13.60 28.76
C SER A 477 20.63 -14.16 27.81
N LYS A 478 20.99 -15.43 27.97
CA LYS A 478 21.77 -16.15 26.95
C LYS A 478 20.95 -16.24 25.67
N TRP A 479 21.53 -15.80 24.56
CA TRP A 479 20.89 -15.86 23.24
C TRP A 479 20.53 -17.30 22.86
N LYS A 480 19.34 -17.50 22.29
CA LYS A 480 18.88 -18.77 21.73
C LYS A 480 18.36 -18.53 20.32
N PRO A 481 18.66 -19.40 19.34
CA PRO A 481 18.22 -19.22 17.95
C PRO A 481 16.71 -19.01 17.80
N LYS A 482 15.91 -19.67 18.66
CA LYS A 482 14.45 -19.50 18.65
C LYS A 482 13.98 -18.06 18.93
N TYR A 483 14.74 -17.27 19.68
CA TYR A 483 14.38 -15.87 19.96
C TYR A 483 14.40 -15.05 18.66
N GLY A 484 15.40 -15.30 17.82
CA GLY A 484 15.51 -14.66 16.51
C GLY A 484 14.31 -14.92 15.59
N ARG A 485 13.72 -16.12 15.67
CA ARG A 485 12.55 -16.48 14.86
C ARG A 485 11.23 -15.98 15.45
N VAL A 486 11.12 -15.96 16.78
CA VAL A 486 9.82 -15.84 17.45
C VAL A 486 9.52 -14.42 17.95
N VAL A 487 10.53 -13.65 18.36
CA VAL A 487 10.28 -12.37 19.05
C VAL A 487 11.00 -11.15 18.47
N THR A 488 12.02 -11.33 17.65
CA THR A 488 12.77 -10.20 17.06
C THR A 488 12.19 -9.75 15.72
N GLY A 489 12.54 -8.52 15.30
CA GLY A 489 12.12 -7.98 13.99
C GLY A 489 10.61 -7.71 13.92
N GLY A 490 9.97 -7.44 15.05
CA GLY A 490 8.52 -7.22 15.12
C GLY A 490 7.67 -8.49 14.94
N ALA A 491 8.27 -9.68 15.12
CA ALA A 491 7.56 -10.97 15.06
C ALA A 491 6.57 -11.17 16.22
N ALA A 492 6.89 -10.64 17.40
CA ALA A 492 6.00 -10.60 18.55
C ALA A 492 6.09 -9.24 19.24
N ILE A 493 5.05 -8.92 20.01
CA ILE A 493 5.00 -7.71 20.83
C ILE A 493 5.18 -8.16 22.28
N GLY A 494 6.22 -7.65 22.93
CA GLY A 494 6.50 -7.89 24.33
C GLY A 494 5.92 -6.81 25.22
N VAL A 495 5.78 -7.10 26.51
CA VAL A 495 5.39 -6.16 27.57
C VAL A 495 6.53 -6.06 28.57
N VAL A 496 6.91 -4.84 28.94
CA VAL A 496 7.97 -4.61 29.93
C VAL A 496 7.47 -4.97 31.32
N GLY A 497 8.12 -5.93 31.99
CA GLY A 497 7.59 -6.52 33.22
C GLY A 497 7.70 -5.64 34.47
N ASN A 498 8.82 -4.94 34.67
CA ASN A 498 9.13 -4.20 35.90
C ASN A 498 9.65 -2.78 35.59
N ALA A 499 9.72 -1.93 36.61
CA ALA A 499 10.33 -0.61 36.51
C ALA A 499 11.80 -0.71 36.02
N VAL A 500 12.10 0.03 34.96
CA VAL A 500 13.44 0.10 34.35
C VAL A 500 14.12 1.38 34.84
N ARG A 501 15.36 1.29 35.32
CA ARG A 501 16.16 2.47 35.67
C ARG A 501 17.35 2.55 34.73
N LEU A 502 17.52 3.71 34.10
CA LEU A 502 18.65 3.96 33.20
C LEU A 502 19.96 3.83 33.99
N GLY A 503 20.88 3.00 33.51
CA GLY A 503 22.13 2.68 34.20
C GLY A 503 22.92 3.94 34.60
N ALA A 504 23.38 3.97 35.85
CA ALA A 504 24.33 4.95 36.35
C ALA A 504 25.73 4.33 36.25
N ARG A 505 26.54 4.77 35.29
CA ARG A 505 27.94 4.34 35.22
C ARG A 505 28.72 5.07 36.31
N ALA A 506 29.66 4.39 36.97
CA ALA A 506 30.55 4.99 37.96
C ALA A 506 31.49 5.99 37.25
N GLY A 507 31.04 7.24 37.13
CA GLY A 507 31.70 8.33 36.42
C GLY A 507 30.68 9.24 35.75
N SER A 508 30.56 10.48 36.23
CA SER A 508 29.71 11.54 35.66
C SER A 508 30.20 11.89 34.24
N GLY A 509 29.60 11.30 33.19
CA GLY A 509 29.90 11.66 31.80
C GLY A 509 29.76 10.58 30.72
N ALA A 510 29.18 9.41 31.00
CA ALA A 510 28.96 8.40 29.96
C ALA A 510 27.84 8.82 28.98
N PRO A 511 28.03 8.69 27.65
CA PRO A 511 27.03 9.07 26.66
C PRO A 511 25.73 8.26 26.83
N VAL A 512 24.60 8.88 26.52
CA VAL A 512 23.27 8.26 26.72
C VAL A 512 23.14 6.91 25.99
N GLY A 513 23.79 6.76 24.83
CA GLY A 513 23.82 5.49 24.08
C GLY A 513 24.43 4.33 24.86
N ASP A 514 25.54 4.56 25.56
CA ASP A 514 26.14 3.54 26.43
C ASP A 514 25.22 3.19 27.59
N ARG A 515 24.54 4.19 28.18
CA ARG A 515 23.59 3.95 29.27
C ARG A 515 22.39 3.12 28.81
N LEU A 516 21.89 3.33 27.59
CA LEU A 516 20.84 2.49 26.98
C LEU A 516 21.35 1.06 26.74
N ALA A 517 22.58 0.89 26.26
CA ALA A 517 23.17 -0.44 26.02
C ALA A 517 23.45 -1.22 27.33
N ASP A 518 23.77 -0.52 28.42
CA ASP A 518 24.07 -1.14 29.72
C ASP A 518 22.80 -1.39 30.57
N THR A 519 21.65 -0.80 30.20
CA THR A 519 20.38 -0.99 30.92
C THR A 519 19.66 -2.24 30.44
N VAL A 520 19.29 -3.14 31.36
CA VAL A 520 18.61 -4.41 31.01
C VAL A 520 17.11 -4.31 31.26
N VAL A 521 16.33 -4.75 30.27
CA VAL A 521 14.85 -4.72 30.29
C VAL A 521 14.30 -6.15 30.30
N PRO A 522 13.45 -6.52 31.27
CA PRO A 522 12.71 -7.78 31.25
C PRO A 522 11.44 -7.66 30.40
N LEU A 523 11.27 -8.57 29.44
CA LEU A 523 10.13 -8.62 28.53
C LEU A 523 9.34 -9.92 28.74
N ALA A 524 8.03 -9.78 28.96
CA ALA A 524 7.06 -10.87 28.91
C ALA A 524 6.31 -10.83 27.57
N PHE A 525 5.79 -11.97 27.11
CA PHE A 525 5.03 -12.06 25.86
C PHE A 525 3.68 -12.72 26.15
N GLU A 526 2.61 -11.96 25.98
CA GLU A 526 1.26 -12.37 26.42
C GLU A 526 0.65 -13.48 25.55
N GLY A 527 1.13 -13.66 24.32
CA GLY A 527 0.69 -14.72 23.40
C GLY A 527 1.34 -16.08 23.67
N GLY A 528 2.14 -16.22 24.74
CA GLY A 528 2.82 -17.46 25.09
C GLY A 528 3.98 -17.83 24.16
N GLU A 529 4.43 -16.89 23.32
CA GLU A 529 5.54 -17.05 22.38
C GLU A 529 6.82 -17.51 23.10
N LEU A 530 7.03 -17.01 24.32
CA LEU A 530 8.09 -17.44 25.23
C LEU A 530 7.52 -17.78 26.62
N ARG A 531 7.95 -18.93 27.15
CA ARG A 531 7.58 -19.37 28.52
C ARG A 531 8.26 -18.58 29.64
N ASN A 532 9.42 -17.99 29.37
CA ASN A 532 10.22 -17.25 30.35
C ASN A 532 10.48 -15.85 29.82
N ASP A 533 10.60 -14.88 30.72
CA ASP A 533 10.97 -13.51 30.38
C ASP A 533 12.28 -13.46 29.61
N LEU A 534 12.29 -12.65 28.55
CA LEU A 534 13.48 -12.32 27.80
C LEU A 534 14.10 -11.05 28.39
N ARG A 535 15.35 -11.14 28.85
CA ARG A 535 16.13 -9.99 29.34
C ARG A 535 17.13 -9.53 28.30
N VAL A 536 16.95 -8.32 27.77
CA VAL A 536 17.77 -7.73 26.70
C VAL A 536 18.19 -6.30 27.04
N PRO A 537 19.26 -5.77 26.43
CA PRO A 537 19.62 -4.36 26.52
C PRO A 537 18.48 -3.44 26.06
N LEU A 538 18.31 -2.28 26.70
CA LEU A 538 17.28 -1.29 26.35
C LEU A 538 17.50 -0.74 24.94
N SER A 539 18.75 -0.64 24.48
CA SER A 539 19.12 -0.29 23.10
C SER A 539 18.49 -1.21 22.03
N CYS A 540 18.05 -2.42 22.41
CA CYS A 540 17.42 -3.40 21.53
C CYS A 540 15.88 -3.34 21.51
N VAL A 541 15.27 -2.49 22.33
CA VAL A 541 13.84 -2.49 22.62
C VAL A 541 13.21 -1.18 22.19
N VAL A 542 12.10 -1.26 21.46
CA VAL A 542 11.48 -0.11 20.82
C VAL A 542 10.02 -0.05 21.26
N PRO A 543 9.56 1.05 21.87
CA PRO A 543 8.15 1.24 22.17
C PRO A 543 7.27 1.10 20.92
N VAL A 544 6.11 0.48 21.05
CA VAL A 544 5.08 0.49 20.00
C VAL A 544 4.32 1.82 20.03
N THR A 545 3.65 2.14 18.94
CA THR A 545 2.80 3.33 18.82
C THR A 545 1.33 2.98 19.05
N TYR A 546 0.68 3.70 19.96
CA TYR A 546 -0.75 3.57 20.26
C TYR A 546 -1.59 4.54 19.42
N PRO A 547 -2.88 4.24 19.19
CA PRO A 547 -3.74 5.06 18.35
C PRO A 547 -4.05 6.42 19.00
N LEU A 548 -4.05 7.45 18.17
CA LEU A 548 -4.58 8.78 18.47
C LEU A 548 -6.08 8.72 18.73
N ALA A 549 -6.82 7.97 17.91
CA ALA A 549 -8.27 7.88 18.01
C ALA A 549 -8.77 6.51 17.52
N PHE A 550 -9.95 6.13 18.01
CA PHE A 550 -10.74 5.03 17.46
C PHE A 550 -12.12 5.54 17.05
N LEU A 551 -12.40 5.48 15.75
CA LEU A 551 -13.62 5.98 15.13
C LEU A 551 -14.60 4.82 14.95
N ARG A 552 -15.63 4.75 15.79
CA ARG A 552 -16.60 3.67 15.75
C ARG A 552 -17.52 3.81 14.52
N THR A 553 -17.42 2.91 13.57
CA THR A 553 -18.28 2.95 12.38
C THR A 553 -19.65 2.29 12.66
N PRO A 554 -20.72 2.70 11.96
CA PRO A 554 -22.05 2.10 12.12
C PRO A 554 -22.20 0.74 11.40
N GLY A 555 -21.23 0.37 10.56
CA GLY A 555 -21.19 -0.92 9.88
C GLY A 555 -20.37 -1.95 10.65
N THR A 556 -20.44 -3.21 10.22
CA THR A 556 -19.79 -4.34 10.92
C THR A 556 -18.27 -4.33 10.76
N ALA A 557 -17.76 -3.99 9.58
CA ALA A 557 -16.33 -3.88 9.29
C ALA A 557 -16.08 -2.82 8.23
N CYS A 558 -14.99 -2.05 8.39
CA CYS A 558 -14.57 -1.02 7.43
C CYS A 558 -13.63 -1.64 6.39
N PHE A 559 -14.08 -1.79 5.14
CA PHE A 559 -13.32 -2.43 4.06
C PHE A 559 -12.65 -1.45 3.11
N ALA A 560 -13.10 -0.20 3.07
CA ALA A 560 -12.45 0.85 2.30
C ALA A 560 -12.55 2.18 3.04
N LEU A 561 -11.49 2.97 2.95
CA LEU A 561 -11.46 4.32 3.47
C LEU A 561 -10.61 5.21 2.57
N ARG A 562 -10.93 6.51 2.53
CA ARG A 562 -10.25 7.47 1.65
C ARG A 562 -10.30 8.87 2.25
N VAL A 563 -9.18 9.58 2.14
CA VAL A 563 -9.08 11.00 2.52
C VAL A 563 -9.63 11.85 1.38
N LEU A 564 -10.51 12.81 1.68
CA LEU A 564 -11.14 13.66 0.67
C LEU A 564 -10.33 14.92 0.35
N ALA A 565 -10.64 15.54 -0.79
CA ALA A 565 -9.95 16.71 -1.34
C ALA A 565 -10.35 18.01 -0.61
N GLY A 566 -9.97 18.11 0.66
CA GLY A 566 -10.27 19.25 1.53
C GLY A 566 -9.58 19.24 2.90
N ARG A 567 -8.64 18.32 3.15
CA ARG A 567 -7.76 18.25 4.34
C ARG A 567 -8.43 18.34 5.71
N ARG A 568 -9.39 17.44 5.96
CA ARG A 568 -9.91 17.09 7.31
C ARG A 568 -11.04 16.06 7.26
N ARG A 569 -11.41 15.58 6.06
CA ARG A 569 -12.49 14.63 5.90
C ARG A 569 -12.00 13.26 5.51
N LEU A 570 -12.48 12.27 6.24
CA LEU A 570 -12.25 10.86 5.99
C LEU A 570 -13.58 10.22 5.60
N VAL A 571 -13.61 9.49 4.49
CA VAL A 571 -14.74 8.65 4.13
C VAL A 571 -14.42 7.21 4.47
N THR A 572 -15.42 6.53 5.01
CA THR A 572 -15.38 5.10 5.32
C THR A 572 -16.52 4.41 4.62
N SER A 573 -16.25 3.23 4.06
CA SER A 573 -17.22 2.35 3.43
C SER A 573 -17.18 1.00 4.11
N CYS A 574 -18.32 0.59 4.65
CA CYS A 574 -18.46 -0.62 5.45
C CYS A 574 -18.93 -1.82 4.61
N ALA A 575 -18.79 -3.00 5.19
CA ALA A 575 -19.22 -4.28 4.60
C ALA A 575 -20.70 -4.30 4.20
N ASP A 576 -21.55 -3.59 4.93
CA ASP A 576 -22.98 -3.44 4.71
C ASP A 576 -23.32 -2.29 3.74
N GLY A 577 -22.32 -1.75 3.04
CA GLY A 577 -22.47 -0.64 2.09
C GLY A 577 -22.75 0.71 2.74
N LYS A 578 -22.73 0.80 4.08
CA LYS A 578 -22.86 2.09 4.77
C LYS A 578 -21.64 2.96 4.51
N VAL A 579 -21.91 4.23 4.21
CA VAL A 579 -20.88 5.24 4.00
C VAL A 579 -20.98 6.26 5.14
N CYS A 580 -19.84 6.56 5.75
CA CYS A 580 -19.73 7.57 6.79
C CYS A 580 -18.62 8.56 6.44
N VAL A 581 -18.94 9.85 6.52
CA VAL A 581 -17.99 10.96 6.37
C VAL A 581 -17.69 11.51 7.75
N TRP A 582 -16.41 11.50 8.09
CA TRP A 582 -15.85 12.01 9.33
C TRP A 582 -15.17 13.33 9.06
N THR A 583 -15.31 14.28 9.98
CA THR A 583 -14.58 15.55 9.91
C THR A 583 -13.74 15.72 11.17
N CYS A 584 -12.46 16.04 10.97
CA CYS A 584 -11.56 16.40 12.04
C CYS A 584 -11.75 17.86 12.42
N HIS A 585 -12.10 18.10 13.68
CA HIS A 585 -12.15 19.41 14.30
C HIS A 585 -10.92 19.57 15.21
N PRO A 586 -10.07 20.59 14.98
CA PRO A 586 -9.11 21.00 16.00
C PRO A 586 -9.91 21.61 17.16
N GLU A 587 -9.67 21.18 18.40
CA GLU A 587 -10.25 21.87 19.55
C GLU A 587 -9.78 23.35 19.57
N ASN A 588 -10.73 24.26 19.73
CA ASN A 588 -10.48 25.69 19.87
C ASN A 588 -9.84 25.96 21.23
N ASP A 589 -8.50 25.95 21.29
CA ASP A 589 -7.71 26.77 22.23
C ASP A 589 -6.24 26.80 21.78
N ALA A 590 -5.93 27.81 20.97
CA ALA A 590 -4.62 28.09 20.42
C ALA A 590 -3.66 28.61 21.49
N SER A 591 -3.00 27.72 22.23
CA SER A 591 -1.77 28.06 22.97
C SER A 591 -0.87 26.87 23.35
N SER A 592 -1.27 25.62 23.09
CA SER A 592 -0.45 24.43 23.34
C SER A 592 -0.29 23.63 22.05
N ALA A 593 0.94 23.24 21.70
CA ALA A 593 1.30 22.48 20.49
C ALA A 593 0.75 21.04 20.43
N THR A 594 -0.29 20.73 21.23
CA THR A 594 -0.83 19.39 21.41
C THR A 594 -2.37 19.43 21.53
N VAL A 595 -3.03 19.88 20.45
CA VAL A 595 -4.49 19.90 20.34
C VAL A 595 -4.98 18.48 20.07
N ALA A 596 -5.88 17.95 20.89
CA ALA A 596 -6.52 16.66 20.63
C ALA A 596 -7.45 16.81 19.41
N GLU A 597 -7.05 16.24 18.28
CA GLU A 597 -7.89 16.21 17.08
C GLU A 597 -9.11 15.31 17.34
N THR A 598 -10.30 15.90 17.26
CA THR A 598 -11.54 15.15 17.44
C THR A 598 -12.18 14.90 16.09
N TYR A 599 -12.28 13.62 15.71
CA TYR A 599 -13.01 13.20 14.52
C TYR A 599 -14.47 12.97 14.89
N VAL A 600 -15.37 13.73 14.25
CA VAL A 600 -16.81 13.65 14.47
C VAL A 600 -17.48 13.11 13.20
N PRO A 601 -18.37 12.11 13.31
CA PRO A 601 -19.16 11.67 12.17
C PRO A 601 -20.12 12.80 11.79
N GLN A 602 -19.95 13.38 10.60
CA GLN A 602 -20.82 14.45 10.13
C GLN A 602 -21.99 13.91 9.31
N LEU A 603 -21.74 12.88 8.50
CA LEU A 603 -22.73 12.35 7.56
C LEU A 603 -22.69 10.84 7.53
N MET A 604 -23.86 10.21 7.57
CA MET A 604 -24.00 8.76 7.49
C MET A 604 -25.17 8.39 6.59
N THR A 605 -25.01 7.34 5.80
CA THR A 605 -26.12 6.79 5.03
C THR A 605 -27.12 6.05 5.94
N SER A 606 -28.41 6.14 5.61
CA SER A 606 -29.47 5.53 6.43
C SER A 606 -29.46 3.99 6.37
N THR A 607 -30.02 3.36 7.40
CA THR A 607 -30.00 1.89 7.63
C THR A 607 -30.73 1.04 6.59
N ARG A 608 -31.47 1.63 5.63
CA ARG A 608 -32.24 0.92 4.59
C ARG A 608 -31.55 0.90 3.22
N GLN A 609 -30.23 0.79 3.17
CA GLN A 609 -29.59 0.52 1.88
C GLN A 609 -29.71 -0.97 1.58
N VAL A 610 -30.48 -1.30 0.53
CA VAL A 610 -30.51 -2.62 -0.11
C VAL A 610 -29.16 -2.83 -0.80
N HIS A 611 -28.12 -3.03 0.00
CA HIS A 611 -26.78 -3.30 -0.44
C HIS A 611 -26.42 -4.67 0.10
N ARG A 612 -26.16 -5.61 -0.82
CA ARG A 612 -25.65 -6.94 -0.44
C ARG A 612 -24.14 -7.03 -0.62
N GLY A 613 -23.51 -6.09 -1.35
CA GLY A 613 -22.09 -6.18 -1.67
C GLY A 613 -21.13 -5.49 -0.70
N LEU A 614 -19.89 -5.96 -0.70
CA LEU A 614 -18.79 -5.33 0.03
C LEU A 614 -18.35 -4.03 -0.64
N GLY A 615 -18.47 -2.90 0.07
CA GLY A 615 -17.92 -1.62 -0.39
C GLY A 615 -16.40 -1.61 -0.30
N ARG A 616 -15.73 -2.06 -1.38
CA ARG A 616 -14.27 -2.31 -1.41
C ARG A 616 -13.43 -1.17 -1.93
N GLN A 617 -14.00 -0.23 -2.70
CA GLN A 617 -13.24 0.89 -3.25
C GLN A 617 -13.96 2.23 -3.11
N ILE A 618 -13.19 3.25 -2.73
CA ILE A 618 -13.61 4.64 -2.71
C ILE A 618 -12.66 5.44 -3.58
N CYS A 619 -13.21 6.20 -4.54
CA CYS A 619 -12.40 7.01 -5.44
C CYS A 619 -12.86 8.47 -5.41
N VAL A 620 -11.93 9.40 -5.21
CA VAL A 620 -12.23 10.85 -5.22
C VAL A 620 -12.19 11.36 -6.66
N LEU A 621 -13.31 11.92 -7.13
CA LEU A 621 -13.47 12.44 -8.48
C LEU A 621 -12.90 13.84 -8.65
N ARG A 622 -13.39 14.78 -7.83
CA ARG A 622 -13.05 16.21 -7.92
C ARG A 622 -13.48 16.96 -6.67
N ALA A 623 -12.93 18.17 -6.53
CA ALA A 623 -13.43 19.15 -5.58
C ALA A 623 -14.71 19.84 -6.11
N PRO A 624 -15.65 20.24 -5.23
CA PRO A 624 -15.69 19.92 -3.80
C PRO A 624 -16.12 18.45 -3.59
N ASP A 625 -15.35 17.70 -2.79
CA ASP A 625 -15.64 16.36 -2.23
C ASP A 625 -16.68 15.49 -2.96
N VAL A 626 -16.51 15.32 -4.27
CA VAL A 626 -17.28 14.35 -5.06
C VAL A 626 -16.48 13.05 -5.08
N PHE A 627 -17.09 11.96 -4.63
CA PHE A 627 -16.44 10.67 -4.59
C PHE A 627 -17.40 9.55 -4.98
N LEU A 628 -16.83 8.39 -5.28
CA LEU A 628 -17.56 7.21 -5.68
C LEU A 628 -17.31 6.09 -4.67
N THR A 629 -18.35 5.32 -4.39
CA THR A 629 -18.21 4.04 -3.70
C THR A 629 -18.58 2.94 -4.67
N CYS A 630 -17.69 1.95 -4.80
CA CYS A 630 -17.87 0.81 -5.69
C CYS A 630 -18.05 -0.46 -4.87
N SER A 631 -19.12 -1.18 -5.18
CA SER A 631 -19.42 -2.47 -4.57
C SER A 631 -18.83 -3.60 -5.39
N TYR A 632 -18.28 -4.58 -4.69
CA TYR A 632 -17.81 -5.81 -5.32
C TYR A 632 -19.02 -6.65 -5.74
N ASP A 633 -19.78 -7.27 -4.84
CA ASP A 633 -20.65 -8.40 -5.23
C ASP A 633 -21.85 -8.06 -6.14
N ASP A 634 -22.41 -6.86 -6.05
CA ASP A 634 -23.60 -6.45 -6.80
C ASP A 634 -23.30 -5.46 -7.94
N GLY A 635 -22.03 -5.12 -8.17
CA GLY A 635 -21.61 -4.20 -9.24
C GLY A 635 -22.20 -2.79 -9.13
N ILE A 636 -22.72 -2.40 -7.95
CA ILE A 636 -23.32 -1.11 -7.72
C ILE A 636 -22.23 -0.05 -7.56
N VAL A 637 -22.40 1.07 -8.25
CA VAL A 637 -21.62 2.29 -8.02
C VAL A 637 -22.55 3.42 -7.62
N LYS A 638 -22.11 4.17 -6.61
CA LYS A 638 -22.80 5.36 -6.13
C LYS A 638 -21.85 6.55 -6.20
N GLU A 639 -22.36 7.64 -6.74
CA GLU A 639 -21.70 8.93 -6.73
C GLU A 639 -22.27 9.78 -5.61
N TRP A 640 -21.36 10.18 -4.72
CA TRP A 640 -21.63 10.94 -3.54
C TRP A 640 -21.09 12.33 -3.71
N HIS A 641 -21.92 13.30 -3.34
CA HIS A 641 -21.54 14.69 -3.27
C HIS A 641 -21.64 15.13 -1.82
N VAL A 642 -20.58 15.74 -1.32
CA VAL A 642 -20.55 16.42 -0.03
C VAL A 642 -20.61 17.91 -0.29
N TYR A 643 -21.65 18.56 0.20
CA TYR A 643 -21.84 20.00 0.09
C TYR A 643 -21.69 20.65 1.46
N ASP A 644 -21.06 21.82 1.49
CA ASP A 644 -20.84 22.60 2.73
C ASP A 644 -21.98 23.61 2.98
N GLU A 645 -22.75 23.97 1.95
CA GLU A 645 -23.86 24.92 2.01
C GLU A 645 -25.14 24.32 1.38
N PRO A 646 -26.35 24.68 1.88
CA PRO A 646 -26.64 25.59 3.00
C PRO A 646 -26.52 24.94 4.39
N GLU A 647 -26.31 23.62 4.46
CA GLU A 647 -25.91 22.83 5.63
C GLU A 647 -25.06 21.64 5.12
N VAL A 648 -24.20 21.05 5.96
CA VAL A 648 -23.38 19.89 5.54
C VAL A 648 -24.31 18.76 5.10
N LEU A 649 -24.29 18.43 3.81
CA LEU A 649 -25.21 17.45 3.21
C LEU A 649 -24.43 16.41 2.40
N LEU A 650 -24.70 15.13 2.68
CA LEU A 650 -24.26 14.00 1.86
C LEU A 650 -25.41 13.57 0.96
N ARG A 651 -25.24 13.74 -0.34
CA ARG A 651 -26.25 13.34 -1.33
C ARG A 651 -25.69 12.28 -2.26
N CYS A 652 -26.42 11.17 -2.40
CA CYS A 652 -26.21 10.24 -3.51
C CYS A 652 -26.82 10.89 -4.75
N VAL A 653 -25.99 11.36 -5.69
CA VAL A 653 -26.46 12.03 -6.91
C VAL A 653 -26.76 11.01 -8.00
N ARG A 654 -25.91 9.98 -8.12
CA ARG A 654 -26.08 8.93 -9.12
C ARG A 654 -25.93 7.56 -8.49
N ARG A 655 -26.74 6.61 -8.94
CA ARG A 655 -26.58 5.18 -8.67
C ARG A 655 -26.71 4.46 -10.00
N PHE A 656 -25.79 3.57 -10.28
CA PHE A 656 -25.86 2.69 -11.44
C PHE A 656 -25.35 1.31 -11.05
N THR A 657 -25.82 0.32 -11.79
CA THR A 657 -25.44 -1.08 -11.60
C THR A 657 -24.72 -1.52 -12.86
N LEU A 658 -23.50 -2.01 -12.72
CA LEU A 658 -22.79 -2.59 -13.84
C LEU A 658 -23.45 -3.93 -14.16
N LYS A 659 -23.95 -4.08 -15.39
CA LYS A 659 -24.46 -5.36 -15.87
C LYS A 659 -23.31 -6.20 -16.43
N PRO A 660 -23.20 -7.49 -16.07
CA PRO A 660 -22.36 -8.44 -16.78
C PRO A 660 -22.81 -8.52 -18.24
N TYR A 661 -21.86 -8.47 -19.18
CA TYR A 661 -22.18 -8.49 -20.61
C TYR A 661 -22.82 -9.81 -21.08
N SER A 662 -22.63 -10.92 -20.35
CA SER A 662 -23.20 -12.24 -20.67
C SER A 662 -24.72 -12.35 -20.46
N SER A 663 -25.37 -11.34 -19.86
CA SER A 663 -26.81 -11.39 -19.53
C SER A 663 -27.76 -11.11 -20.71
N GLU A 664 -27.25 -10.66 -21.86
CA GLU A 664 -28.07 -10.43 -23.05
C GLU A 664 -27.68 -11.42 -24.18
N GLY A 665 -28.22 -12.65 -24.10
CA GLY A 665 -28.45 -13.45 -25.32
C GLY A 665 -27.82 -14.84 -25.44
N SER A 666 -27.39 -15.50 -24.37
CA SER A 666 -26.96 -16.91 -24.46
C SER A 666 -28.02 -17.86 -23.87
N GLU A 667 -28.98 -18.29 -24.69
CA GLU A 667 -29.71 -19.54 -24.48
C GLU A 667 -28.73 -20.73 -24.65
N MET A 668 -27.86 -20.95 -23.67
CA MET A 668 -27.12 -22.20 -23.53
C MET A 668 -27.20 -22.63 -22.07
N PRO A 669 -27.67 -23.85 -21.77
CA PRO A 669 -27.79 -24.31 -20.40
C PRO A 669 -26.41 -24.39 -19.75
N PRO A 670 -26.25 -23.97 -18.48
CA PRO A 670 -24.96 -24.00 -17.80
C PRO A 670 -24.44 -25.44 -17.70
N PRO A 671 -23.13 -25.68 -17.89
CA PRO A 671 -22.53 -27.00 -17.71
C PRO A 671 -22.73 -27.48 -16.26
N ARG A 672 -23.27 -28.70 -16.09
CA ARG A 672 -23.59 -29.35 -14.79
C ARG A 672 -22.46 -29.35 -13.74
N GLN A 673 -21.21 -29.09 -14.15
CA GLN A 673 -20.04 -28.96 -13.27
C GLN A 673 -20.04 -27.65 -12.46
N GLN A 674 -20.66 -26.59 -12.99
CA GLN A 674 -20.71 -25.23 -12.41
C GLN A 674 -21.67 -25.17 -11.21
N GLN A 675 -22.79 -25.89 -11.27
CA GLN A 675 -23.74 -25.99 -10.15
C GLN A 675 -23.23 -26.92 -9.03
N GLN A 676 -22.39 -27.91 -9.36
CA GLN A 676 -21.69 -28.72 -8.36
C GLN A 676 -20.64 -27.90 -7.58
N LEU A 677 -19.97 -26.94 -8.23
CA LEU A 677 -18.98 -26.04 -7.62
C LEU A 677 -19.61 -24.97 -6.72
N ALA A 678 -20.72 -24.37 -7.13
CA ALA A 678 -21.50 -23.46 -6.27
C ALA A 678 -22.02 -24.19 -5.00
N ASN A 679 -22.47 -25.43 -5.17
CA ASN A 679 -22.87 -26.29 -4.05
C ASN A 679 -21.68 -26.70 -3.17
N ALA A 680 -20.49 -26.92 -3.75
CA ALA A 680 -19.27 -27.22 -3.01
C ALA A 680 -18.80 -26.02 -2.17
N LEU A 681 -18.75 -24.81 -2.73
CA LEU A 681 -18.43 -23.56 -2.02
C LEU A 681 -19.42 -23.28 -0.88
N THR A 682 -20.71 -23.48 -1.13
CA THR A 682 -21.75 -23.32 -0.10
C THR A 682 -21.63 -24.38 1.00
N SER A 683 -21.21 -25.62 0.66
CA SER A 683 -20.96 -26.67 1.66
C SER A 683 -19.69 -26.41 2.48
N MET A 684 -18.64 -25.84 1.89
CA MET A 684 -17.42 -25.45 2.62
C MET A 684 -17.69 -24.33 3.61
N LEU A 685 -18.50 -23.33 3.23
CA LEU A 685 -18.93 -22.24 4.11
C LEU A 685 -19.87 -22.71 5.23
N LYS A 686 -20.75 -23.69 4.98
CA LYS A 686 -21.66 -24.24 6.00
C LYS A 686 -20.99 -25.27 6.94
N SER A 687 -19.95 -25.96 6.49
CA SER A 687 -19.28 -27.02 7.28
C SER A 687 -18.47 -26.50 8.48
N LYS A 688 -18.27 -25.17 8.61
CA LYS A 688 -17.61 -24.54 9.77
C LYS A 688 -18.57 -24.11 10.89
N MET A 689 -19.89 -24.30 10.76
CA MET A 689 -20.83 -24.14 11.88
C MET A 689 -21.22 -25.51 12.45
N GLY A 690 -20.52 -25.90 13.51
CA GLY A 690 -20.88 -27.08 14.30
C GLY A 690 -22.22 -26.90 15.02
N LYS A 691 -23.04 -27.97 14.95
CA LYS A 691 -24.36 -28.16 15.56
C LYS A 691 -24.43 -27.78 17.05
N GLY A 692 -25.46 -27.01 17.41
CA GLY A 692 -26.12 -26.98 18.72
C GLY A 692 -27.63 -26.81 18.51
N ALA A 693 -28.41 -27.81 18.91
CA ALA A 693 -29.86 -27.87 18.72
C ALA A 693 -30.62 -27.10 19.82
N THR A 694 -31.74 -26.43 19.50
CA THR A 694 -33.12 -26.88 19.83
C THR A 694 -34.19 -25.80 19.55
N ALA A 695 -35.24 -26.26 18.85
CA ALA A 695 -36.68 -26.00 18.99
C ALA A 695 -37.30 -24.59 18.78
N GLY A 696 -38.09 -24.46 17.70
CA GLY A 696 -39.54 -24.24 17.79
C GLY A 696 -40.09 -22.84 17.49
N SER A 697 -40.66 -22.65 16.29
CA SER A 697 -42.06 -22.20 16.05
C SER A 697 -42.21 -21.69 14.61
N ASP A 698 -43.12 -22.32 13.88
CA ASP A 698 -43.56 -22.00 12.51
C ASP A 698 -44.57 -20.83 12.47
N ASP A 699 -44.91 -20.45 11.22
CA ASP A 699 -45.99 -19.58 10.68
C ASP A 699 -45.58 -18.11 10.39
N GLU A 700 -45.12 -17.78 9.17
CA GLU A 700 -45.82 -17.64 7.86
C GLU A 700 -46.45 -16.24 7.63
N ALA A 701 -45.88 -15.51 6.66
CA ALA A 701 -46.59 -14.68 5.68
C ALA A 701 -45.62 -14.25 4.57
N SER A 702 -45.52 -15.07 3.53
CA SER A 702 -44.82 -14.80 2.27
C SER A 702 -45.71 -14.10 1.25
N THR A 703 -45.14 -13.11 0.57
CA THR A 703 -45.46 -12.68 -0.82
C THR A 703 -44.14 -12.12 -1.38
N GLY A 704 -43.37 -12.76 -2.27
CA GLY A 704 -43.67 -13.11 -3.67
C GLY A 704 -43.75 -11.80 -4.48
N ASP A 705 -42.87 -11.40 -5.40
CA ASP A 705 -41.80 -11.99 -6.24
C ASP A 705 -40.60 -10.99 -6.25
N ASP A 706 -39.35 -11.34 -6.59
CA ASP A 706 -38.86 -11.34 -7.97
C ASP A 706 -37.45 -11.98 -8.06
N GLU A 707 -37.34 -12.92 -9.00
CA GLU A 707 -36.19 -13.26 -9.85
C GLU A 707 -34.87 -13.72 -9.22
N ASP A 708 -34.68 -15.04 -9.26
CA ASP A 708 -33.37 -15.68 -9.46
C ASP A 708 -32.62 -15.03 -10.64
N GLY A 709 -31.48 -14.41 -10.34
CA GLY A 709 -30.59 -13.79 -11.32
C GLY A 709 -29.13 -14.12 -11.01
N GLU A 710 -28.71 -15.30 -11.47
CA GLU A 710 -27.35 -15.83 -11.39
C GLU A 710 -26.41 -15.04 -12.31
N ALA A 711 -25.63 -14.10 -11.75
CA ALA A 711 -24.32 -13.67 -12.26
C ALA A 711 -23.58 -12.83 -11.19
N VAL A 712 -22.63 -13.45 -10.49
CA VAL A 712 -21.68 -12.75 -9.60
C VAL A 712 -20.69 -11.99 -10.48
N GLY A 713 -20.86 -10.68 -10.59
CA GLY A 713 -20.11 -9.84 -11.52
C GLY A 713 -19.79 -8.49 -10.92
N GLY A 714 -18.63 -8.38 -10.27
CA GLY A 714 -18.31 -7.26 -9.40
C GLY A 714 -17.24 -6.29 -9.87
N ILE A 715 -17.14 -5.14 -9.18
CA ILE A 715 -16.06 -4.18 -9.41
C ILE A 715 -14.86 -4.55 -8.56
N SER A 716 -13.83 -5.09 -9.21
CA SER A 716 -12.58 -5.49 -8.56
C SER A 716 -11.64 -4.31 -8.37
N CYS A 717 -11.63 -3.37 -9.33
CA CYS A 717 -10.76 -2.20 -9.33
C CYS A 717 -11.48 -0.98 -9.91
N ALA A 718 -11.21 0.19 -9.35
CA ALA A 718 -11.67 1.48 -9.80
C ALA A 718 -10.51 2.47 -9.74
N ALA A 719 -10.21 3.11 -10.87
CA ALA A 719 -9.17 4.11 -10.97
C ALA A 719 -9.78 5.45 -11.39
N VAL A 720 -9.35 6.52 -10.75
CA VAL A 720 -9.76 7.88 -11.09
C VAL A 720 -8.56 8.70 -11.47
N TYR A 721 -8.76 9.51 -12.50
CA TYR A 721 -7.82 10.55 -12.88
C TYR A 721 -8.50 11.90 -12.68
N PRO A 722 -8.28 12.56 -11.54
CA PRO A 722 -8.92 13.85 -11.23
C PRO A 722 -8.61 14.90 -12.30
N ALA A 723 -7.39 14.89 -12.86
CA ALA A 723 -6.97 15.78 -13.95
C ALA A 723 -7.86 15.66 -15.21
N PHE A 724 -8.52 14.52 -15.40
CA PHE A 724 -9.37 14.24 -16.57
C PHE A 724 -10.86 14.14 -16.21
N GLY A 725 -11.23 14.29 -14.93
CA GLY A 725 -12.60 14.06 -14.44
C GLY A 725 -13.15 12.67 -14.82
N ALA A 726 -12.25 11.69 -14.97
CA ALA A 726 -12.58 10.39 -15.55
C ALA A 726 -12.39 9.28 -14.51
N LEU A 727 -13.42 8.45 -14.36
CA LEU A 727 -13.37 7.19 -13.63
C LEU A 727 -13.37 6.04 -14.63
N PHE A 728 -12.50 5.07 -14.36
CA PHE A 728 -12.45 3.79 -15.04
C PHE A 728 -12.74 2.69 -14.05
N LEU A 729 -13.84 1.99 -14.30
CA LEU A 729 -14.27 0.86 -13.49
C LEU A 729 -13.83 -0.41 -14.20
N VAL A 730 -13.31 -1.35 -13.43
CA VAL A 730 -12.73 -2.56 -13.95
C VAL A 730 -13.33 -3.73 -13.17
N GLY A 731 -14.22 -4.46 -13.84
CA GLY A 731 -14.77 -5.70 -13.32
C GLY A 731 -13.87 -6.88 -13.69
N ALA A 732 -13.71 -7.82 -12.76
CA ALA A 732 -13.09 -9.10 -13.05
C ALA A 732 -14.17 -10.19 -13.08
N PHE A 733 -14.20 -10.97 -14.15
CA PHE A 733 -15.09 -12.11 -14.33
C PHE A 733 -14.25 -13.34 -14.56
N GLU A 734 -14.19 -14.26 -13.59
CA GLU A 734 -13.30 -15.43 -13.61
C GLU A 734 -11.89 -15.03 -14.10
N SER A 735 -11.59 -15.20 -15.39
CA SER A 735 -10.30 -14.86 -16.03
C SER A 735 -10.31 -13.69 -17.04
N ALA A 736 -11.34 -12.83 -17.04
CA ALA A 736 -11.44 -11.69 -17.97
C ALA A 736 -11.58 -10.36 -17.23
N ILE A 737 -10.98 -9.32 -17.80
CA ILE A 737 -11.11 -7.95 -17.32
C ILE A 737 -12.09 -7.21 -18.23
N GLN A 738 -13.13 -6.64 -17.67
CA GLN A 738 -14.07 -5.78 -18.39
C GLN A 738 -13.95 -4.34 -17.89
N THR A 739 -13.76 -3.41 -18.82
CA THR A 739 -13.53 -2.00 -18.52
C THR A 739 -14.73 -1.13 -18.88
N TYR A 740 -15.06 -0.21 -17.99
CA TYR A 740 -16.12 0.78 -18.14
C TYR A 740 -15.54 2.17 -17.91
N SER A 741 -16.07 3.20 -18.59
CA SER A 741 -15.63 4.59 -18.49
C SER A 741 -16.79 5.49 -18.11
N LEU A 742 -16.61 6.36 -17.11
CA LEU A 742 -17.69 7.18 -16.56
C LEU A 742 -18.01 8.46 -17.35
N THR A 743 -17.12 8.92 -18.24
CA THR A 743 -17.29 10.17 -19.03
C THR A 743 -18.50 10.15 -19.98
N GLU A 744 -19.21 9.03 -20.08
CA GLU A 744 -20.42 8.89 -20.90
C GLU A 744 -21.71 9.01 -20.08
N VAL A 745 -21.62 9.34 -18.79
CA VAL A 745 -22.79 9.78 -18.04
C VAL A 745 -23.05 11.25 -18.40
N VAL A 746 -23.81 11.44 -19.48
CA VAL A 746 -24.36 12.70 -20.03
C VAL A 746 -24.28 13.90 -19.07
N GLY A 747 -23.55 14.96 -19.45
CA GLY A 747 -23.63 16.29 -18.80
C GLY A 747 -22.39 16.85 -18.08
N CYS A 748 -21.16 16.42 -18.40
CA CYS A 748 -19.95 17.10 -17.91
C CYS A 748 -19.27 17.93 -19.02
N GLU A 749 -19.14 19.24 -18.84
CA GLU A 749 -18.31 20.08 -19.71
C GLU A 749 -16.81 19.89 -19.37
N PRO A 750 -15.96 19.61 -20.37
CA PRO A 750 -14.51 19.50 -20.17
C PRO A 750 -13.84 20.88 -19.96
N PRO A 751 -12.61 20.95 -19.38
CA PRO A 751 -11.87 22.20 -19.23
C PRO A 751 -11.60 22.93 -20.58
N PRO A 752 -11.36 24.26 -20.59
CA PRO A 752 -11.28 25.08 -21.82
C PRO A 752 -10.23 24.64 -22.85
N ASN A 753 -9.20 23.92 -22.44
CA ASN A 753 -8.14 23.41 -23.31
C ASN A 753 -8.31 21.92 -23.63
N TYR A 754 -9.49 21.35 -23.38
CA TYR A 754 -9.81 19.95 -23.64
C TYR A 754 -11.15 19.85 -24.38
N MET A 755 -11.18 19.04 -25.43
CA MET A 755 -12.40 18.75 -26.18
C MET A 755 -12.79 17.29 -26.00
N TYR A 756 -14.09 17.03 -25.86
CA TYR A 756 -14.66 15.70 -26.02
C TYR A 756 -14.99 15.47 -27.50
N ASN A 757 -14.18 14.69 -28.21
CA ASN A 757 -14.35 14.47 -29.65
C ASN A 757 -15.35 13.34 -30.00
N GLY A 758 -16.25 13.00 -29.08
CA GLY A 758 -17.14 11.83 -29.20
C GLY A 758 -16.48 10.49 -28.81
N HIS A 759 -15.15 10.43 -28.65
CA HIS A 759 -14.41 9.18 -28.40
C HIS A 759 -13.38 9.25 -27.27
N LYS A 760 -12.89 10.43 -26.89
CA LYS A 760 -12.05 10.69 -25.72
C LYS A 760 -12.03 12.20 -25.42
N THR A 761 -11.67 12.54 -24.20
CA THR A 761 -11.27 13.91 -23.84
C THR A 761 -9.82 14.09 -24.26
N VAL A 762 -9.55 15.02 -25.18
CA VAL A 762 -8.22 15.28 -25.73
C VAL A 762 -7.79 16.69 -25.38
N ARG A 763 -6.54 16.84 -24.91
CA ARG A 763 -5.92 18.14 -24.73
C ARG A 763 -5.67 18.77 -26.09
N LEU A 764 -6.20 19.96 -26.31
CA LEU A 764 -5.89 20.75 -27.49
C LEU A 764 -4.48 21.33 -27.32
N PRO A 765 -3.62 21.31 -28.35
CA PRO A 765 -2.40 22.11 -28.38
C PRO A 765 -2.73 23.57 -28.09
N SER A 766 -1.84 24.29 -27.40
CA SER A 766 -2.07 25.69 -26.99
C SER A 766 -2.43 26.62 -28.15
N SER A 767 -2.02 26.28 -29.38
CA SER A 767 -2.31 26.99 -30.62
C SER A 767 -3.74 26.81 -31.15
N MET A 768 -4.52 25.84 -30.64
CA MET A 768 -5.87 25.50 -31.12
C MET A 768 -6.99 25.91 -30.14
N VAL A 769 -6.65 26.59 -29.04
CA VAL A 769 -7.61 26.94 -27.98
C VAL A 769 -8.53 28.09 -28.41
N GLU A 770 -8.05 29.03 -29.23
CA GLU A 770 -8.81 30.22 -29.65
C GLU A 770 -9.74 29.99 -30.85
N GLU A 771 -9.47 28.98 -31.69
CA GLU A 771 -10.22 28.75 -32.94
C GLU A 771 -11.51 27.95 -32.75
N VAL A 772 -11.62 27.15 -31.68
CA VAL A 772 -12.64 26.08 -31.61
C VAL A 772 -13.86 26.43 -30.73
N TYR A 773 -13.69 27.32 -29.75
CA TYR A 773 -14.79 27.76 -28.87
C TYR A 773 -15.85 28.67 -29.52
N PRO A 774 -15.53 29.54 -30.50
CA PRO A 774 -16.55 30.35 -31.16
C PRO A 774 -17.56 29.53 -31.97
N GLU A 775 -17.15 28.39 -32.55
CA GLU A 775 -18.00 27.59 -33.45
C GLU A 775 -19.01 26.68 -32.74
N LEU A 776 -18.80 26.36 -31.45
CA LEU A 776 -19.73 25.53 -30.65
C LEU A 776 -20.79 26.33 -29.89
N SER A 777 -20.70 27.68 -29.92
CA SER A 777 -21.64 28.61 -29.28
C SER A 777 -22.72 29.17 -30.23
N ARG A 778 -22.74 28.69 -31.48
CA ARG A 778 -23.80 28.89 -32.47
C ARG A 778 -24.42 27.54 -32.82
#